data_AF-A0A212EJH4-F1
#
_entry.id   AF-A0A212EJH4-F1
#
_cell.length_a   1.000
_cell.length_b   1.000
_cell.length_c   1.000
_cell.angle_alpha   90.00
_cell.angle_beta   90.00
_cell.angle_gamma   90.00
#
_symmetry.space_group_name_H-M   'P 1'
#
loop_
_entity.id
_entity.type
_entity.pdbx_description
1 polymer ?
#
loop_
_entity_poly.entity_id
_entity_poly.type
_entity_poly.pdbx_seq_one_letter_code
_entity_poly.pdbx_strand_id
1 'polypeptide(L)'
;MLPSKNNDSEKCYCTGVIRKPLIDTPGCSEDFAAVSALPDQWTPKRCTPILTHYLIEQQQKHEAVHKDLAEEALAVNRVIDDKVRVLAEKLLCEIKENDNDIQCVITRFKQIGRTLSLEERNEAHKQVSKFYNKRIQDLVLFKQEGISLERERSDCLRDVLQNNFHRLIRVGHKTPKELLHEFDEKIYEINQQLLSNNRAYIELEAQLRSQLDDTIMNARSSLNQLCISNPKTIRTHSALPWARNVDRIVTSFKGNEKVISNSDITTGILTDLEEFKKCISRIVDVYRAEIMKVFSSFIGQLDELHKNIGVDATSIQKCDSNEDLKTIIDKALYCISDSSLQYKNLSYQDLQDITRNDIMNMQKSLISLGERLKDTYSILYNAGHMWDAHIMRSALIQKLTLASVEDMQMVHDSVELINEVNFNVVLEQLRCASDAEKLQQHYDVAMNLLERVTDLYQQHGEVEINKLEDFMNTLPLLNNILRSECDCLLEKYPKLGILSTTSLISGSSINSHQTFSLRAPLPRAVFQTQLQDTALNNWRNGFLESFQNNLSAIPEELSRHARKWVDYKCLQLNMRNSMKLVSHSIRAERLKACREARLAEIKLHDARLNSHLEALHSLIDRLPQEASEFSCLDDPNLYPLSSFVKAMETDINEFLSQESIDPEVKRLKLSSCAPRLIKYKEHFDKSLDDLIIKYKKDVENTIQMVRISNFRFMKQLKLFFEGGRYSASEALKSCGTLVRAADALELCAHRVTDVINHRRIQLLSLADQVILPLQRAVDENCKYGPKTALDRKKPQTNKKK
;
A
#
# COMPACT_ATOMS: atom_id res chain seq x y z
N MET A 1 14.08 -77.30 -56.84
CA MET A 1 12.60 -77.34 -56.82
C MET A 1 12.09 -75.93 -57.06
N LEU A 2 11.45 -75.73 -58.22
CA LEU A 2 10.66 -74.53 -58.61
C LEU A 2 9.34 -74.49 -57.79
N PRO A 3 8.49 -73.43 -57.85
CA PRO A 3 8.68 -72.00 -58.18
C PRO A 3 7.80 -71.02 -57.33
N SER A 4 7.87 -69.71 -57.64
CA SER A 4 6.76 -68.70 -57.76
C SER A 4 5.77 -68.49 -56.58
N LYS A 5 5.17 -67.33 -56.28
CA LYS A 5 4.92 -66.07 -56.99
C LYS A 5 4.22 -65.14 -55.97
N ASN A 6 4.52 -63.84 -56.07
CA ASN A 6 3.62 -62.67 -56.01
C ASN A 6 2.62 -62.43 -54.86
N ASN A 7 2.78 -61.19 -54.36
CA ASN A 7 1.78 -60.13 -54.18
C ASN A 7 1.12 -59.89 -52.81
N ASP A 8 1.41 -58.66 -52.35
CA ASP A 8 0.51 -57.66 -51.76
C ASP A 8 -0.21 -58.00 -50.45
N SER A 9 0.22 -57.35 -49.36
CA SER A 9 -0.55 -56.30 -48.68
C SER A 9 0.03 -55.93 -47.31
N GLU A 10 0.11 -54.62 -47.11
CA GLU A 10 0.17 -53.82 -45.89
C GLU A 10 0.12 -54.51 -44.50
N LYS A 11 1.07 -54.14 -43.63
CA LYS A 11 0.89 -53.46 -42.31
C LYS A 11 2.13 -53.70 -41.46
N CYS A 12 2.91 -52.64 -41.22
CA CYS A 12 2.92 -51.86 -39.97
C CYS A 12 3.78 -52.51 -38.88
N TYR A 13 4.79 -51.79 -38.37
CA TYR A 13 4.93 -51.42 -36.95
C TYR A 13 6.35 -50.89 -36.68
N CYS A 14 6.34 -49.65 -36.21
CA CYS A 14 7.37 -48.78 -35.71
C CYS A 14 8.53 -49.44 -34.93
N THR A 15 9.76 -48.94 -35.16
CA THR A 15 10.75 -48.49 -34.16
C THR A 15 11.82 -47.73 -34.98
N GLY A 16 12.31 -46.53 -34.67
CA GLY A 16 12.41 -45.80 -33.43
C GLY A 16 13.80 -45.16 -33.39
N VAL A 17 14.03 -44.10 -34.17
CA VAL A 17 15.17 -43.18 -33.95
C VAL A 17 14.64 -41.76 -34.05
N ILE A 18 14.45 -41.14 -32.89
CA ILE A 18 14.10 -39.75 -32.70
C ILE A 18 15.24 -38.90 -33.26
N ARG A 19 15.05 -38.30 -34.43
CA ARG A 19 15.87 -37.17 -34.87
C ARG A 19 15.44 -35.96 -34.04
N LYS A 20 16.34 -35.46 -33.19
CA LYS A 20 16.20 -34.13 -32.56
C LYS A 20 16.03 -33.08 -33.67
N PRO A 21 15.14 -32.09 -33.54
CA PRO A 21 15.19 -30.92 -34.41
C PRO A 21 16.46 -30.14 -34.04
N LEU A 22 17.36 -29.93 -35.02
CA LEU A 22 18.39 -28.91 -34.88
C LEU A 22 17.68 -27.57 -34.72
N ILE A 23 17.98 -26.88 -33.62
CA ILE A 23 17.68 -25.47 -33.46
C ILE A 23 18.82 -24.76 -34.18
N ASP A 24 18.55 -24.23 -35.38
CA ASP A 24 19.53 -23.43 -36.11
C ASP A 24 19.83 -22.15 -35.33
N THR A 25 21.10 -22.00 -34.93
CA THR A 25 21.65 -20.79 -34.35
C THR A 25 21.71 -19.68 -35.42
N PRO A 26 21.23 -18.46 -35.15
CA PRO A 26 21.40 -17.35 -36.09
C PRO A 26 22.90 -17.05 -36.29
N GLY A 27 23.34 -17.03 -37.55
CA GLY A 27 24.74 -16.81 -37.92
C GLY A 27 25.48 -18.03 -38.48
N CYS A 28 24.77 -19.00 -39.07
CA CYS A 28 25.41 -20.10 -39.78
C CYS A 28 26.06 -19.55 -41.07
N SER A 29 27.20 -20.13 -41.51
CA SER A 29 27.86 -19.71 -42.76
C SER A 29 26.96 -19.89 -44.00
N GLU A 30 25.93 -20.73 -43.89
CA GLU A 30 24.93 -20.94 -44.92
C GLU A 30 23.94 -19.77 -45.06
N ASP A 31 23.70 -18.98 -44.01
CA ASP A 31 22.85 -17.78 -44.07
C ASP A 31 23.49 -16.67 -44.90
N PHE A 32 24.82 -16.52 -44.80
CA PHE A 32 25.57 -15.57 -45.61
C PHE A 32 25.57 -16.00 -47.09
N ALA A 33 25.64 -17.30 -47.37
CA ALA A 33 25.51 -17.86 -48.71
C ALA A 33 24.09 -17.68 -49.29
N ALA A 34 23.05 -17.80 -48.46
CA ALA A 34 21.67 -17.59 -48.87
C ALA A 34 21.37 -16.13 -49.20
N VAL A 35 21.95 -15.19 -48.45
CA VAL A 35 21.77 -13.74 -48.68
C VAL A 35 22.64 -13.25 -49.85
N SER A 36 23.85 -13.77 -50.04
CA SER A 36 24.73 -13.42 -51.18
C SER A 36 24.31 -14.04 -52.51
N ALA A 37 23.43 -15.05 -52.49
CA ALA A 37 22.82 -15.63 -53.70
C ALA A 37 21.62 -14.82 -54.23
N LEU A 38 21.19 -13.76 -53.54
CA LEU A 38 20.12 -12.89 -54.01
C LEU A 38 20.66 -11.94 -55.09
N PRO A 39 20.03 -11.86 -56.28
CA PRO A 39 20.44 -10.93 -57.33
C PRO A 39 20.37 -9.48 -56.83
N ASP A 40 21.31 -8.62 -57.26
CA ASP A 40 21.37 -7.19 -56.90
C ASP A 40 20.09 -6.38 -57.22
N GLN A 41 19.16 -6.97 -57.98
CA GLN A 41 17.87 -6.40 -58.38
C GLN A 41 16.68 -6.99 -57.60
N TRP A 42 16.91 -7.66 -56.47
CA TRP A 42 15.84 -8.25 -55.68
C TRP A 42 14.96 -7.17 -55.03
N THR A 43 13.78 -6.95 -55.61
CA THR A 43 12.70 -6.17 -54.98
C THR A 43 11.78 -7.12 -54.21
N PRO A 44 11.42 -6.83 -52.95
CA PRO A 44 10.49 -7.67 -52.20
C PRO A 44 9.15 -7.76 -52.94
N LYS A 45 8.79 -8.96 -53.40
CA LYS A 45 7.49 -9.21 -54.02
C LYS A 45 6.40 -9.06 -52.96
N ARG A 46 5.31 -8.36 -53.29
CA ARG A 46 4.11 -8.24 -52.44
C ARG A 46 3.60 -9.64 -52.06
N CYS A 47 3.18 -9.77 -50.79
CA CYS A 47 2.72 -10.99 -50.11
C CYS A 47 2.12 -12.05 -51.06
N THR A 48 2.77 -13.21 -51.11
CA THR A 48 2.18 -14.41 -51.71
C THR A 48 1.04 -14.92 -50.83
N PRO A 49 -0.02 -15.53 -51.39
CA PRO A 49 -1.14 -16.08 -50.62
C PRO A 49 -0.72 -17.12 -49.57
N ILE A 50 0.44 -17.75 -49.75
CA ILE A 50 1.04 -18.70 -48.80
C ILE A 50 1.49 -17.99 -47.51
N LEU A 51 2.13 -16.82 -47.61
CA LEU A 51 2.54 -16.05 -46.43
C LEU A 51 1.32 -15.51 -45.69
N THR A 52 0.30 -15.07 -46.41
CA THR A 52 -0.97 -14.62 -45.80
C THR A 52 -1.66 -15.77 -45.06
N HIS A 53 -1.71 -16.97 -45.65
CA HIS A 53 -2.26 -18.16 -44.99
C HIS A 53 -1.47 -18.55 -43.74
N TYR A 54 -0.14 -18.48 -43.80
CA TYR A 54 0.74 -18.74 -42.66
C TYR A 54 0.54 -17.73 -41.51
N LEU A 55 0.41 -16.44 -41.82
CA LEU A 55 0.16 -15.40 -40.81
C LEU A 55 -1.22 -15.57 -40.16
N ILE A 56 -2.25 -15.93 -40.92
CA ILE A 56 -3.59 -16.25 -40.39
C ILE A 56 -3.53 -17.49 -39.49
N GLU A 57 -2.79 -18.52 -39.90
CA GLU A 57 -2.62 -19.72 -39.08
C GLU A 57 -1.90 -19.42 -37.75
N GLN A 58 -0.88 -18.57 -37.76
CA GLN A 58 -0.19 -18.14 -36.54
C GLN A 58 -1.06 -17.25 -35.65
N GLN A 59 -1.90 -16.39 -36.24
CA GLN A 59 -2.89 -15.61 -35.50
C GLN A 59 -3.91 -16.53 -34.81
N GLN A 60 -4.44 -17.54 -35.51
CA GLN A 60 -5.38 -18.51 -34.93
C GLN A 60 -4.74 -19.32 -33.80
N LYS A 61 -3.47 -19.73 -33.97
CA LYS A 61 -2.71 -20.40 -32.92
C LYS A 61 -2.49 -19.49 -31.70
N HIS A 62 -2.24 -18.20 -31.93
CA HIS A 62 -2.08 -17.21 -30.86
C HIS A 62 -3.40 -17.01 -30.08
N GLU A 63 -4.51 -16.83 -30.79
CA GLU A 63 -5.85 -16.71 -30.18
C GLU A 63 -6.25 -17.98 -29.42
N ALA A 64 -5.90 -19.17 -29.93
CA ALA A 64 -6.14 -20.43 -29.23
C ALA A 64 -5.39 -20.51 -27.89
N VAL A 65 -4.12 -20.08 -27.85
CA VAL A 65 -3.35 -20.05 -26.58
C VAL A 65 -3.91 -19.02 -25.60
N HIS A 66 -4.42 -17.88 -26.07
CA HIS A 66 -5.13 -16.93 -25.20
C HIS A 66 -6.41 -17.51 -24.61
N LYS A 67 -7.14 -18.30 -25.39
CA LYS A 67 -8.34 -19.00 -24.92
C LYS A 67 -7.97 -20.05 -23.85
N ASP A 68 -6.94 -20.85 -24.10
CA ASP A 68 -6.44 -21.83 -23.14
C ASP A 68 -6.01 -21.15 -21.82
N LEU A 69 -5.30 -20.02 -21.91
CA LEU A 69 -4.91 -19.22 -20.74
C LEU A 69 -6.12 -18.79 -19.91
N ALA A 70 -7.20 -18.33 -20.55
CA ALA A 70 -8.41 -17.93 -19.86
C ALA A 70 -9.12 -19.12 -19.20
N GLU A 71 -9.17 -20.27 -19.87
CA GLU A 71 -9.77 -21.50 -19.35
C GLU A 71 -8.97 -22.06 -18.15
N GLU A 72 -7.64 -22.09 -18.23
CA GLU A 72 -6.75 -22.51 -17.15
C GLU A 72 -6.87 -21.58 -15.93
N ALA A 73 -6.88 -20.26 -16.14
CA ALA A 73 -7.08 -19.29 -15.06
C ALA A 73 -8.45 -19.44 -14.38
N LEU A 74 -9.51 -19.70 -15.15
CA LEU A 74 -10.84 -19.99 -14.62
C LEU A 74 -10.86 -21.30 -13.82
N ALA A 75 -10.14 -22.33 -14.26
CA ALA A 75 -10.03 -23.59 -13.53
C ALA A 75 -9.34 -23.39 -12.17
N VAL A 76 -8.25 -22.63 -12.12
CA VAL A 76 -7.57 -22.25 -10.86
C VAL A 76 -8.53 -21.52 -9.93
N ASN A 77 -9.25 -20.51 -10.44
CA ASN A 77 -10.21 -19.75 -9.64
C ASN A 77 -11.30 -20.64 -9.05
N ARG A 78 -11.89 -21.56 -9.84
CA ARG A 78 -12.92 -22.49 -9.33
C ARG A 78 -12.42 -23.36 -8.18
N VAL A 79 -11.22 -23.92 -8.31
CA VAL A 79 -10.64 -24.79 -7.27
C VAL A 79 -10.44 -24.03 -5.96
N ILE A 80 -9.91 -22.80 -6.04
CA ILE A 80 -9.70 -21.99 -4.83
C ILE A 80 -11.03 -21.49 -4.27
N ASP A 81 -11.97 -21.04 -5.10
CA ASP A 81 -13.28 -20.57 -4.66
C ASP A 81 -14.08 -21.68 -3.95
N ASP A 82 -13.94 -22.94 -4.38
CA ASP A 82 -14.54 -24.09 -3.70
C ASP A 82 -13.91 -24.32 -2.32
N LYS A 83 -12.58 -24.20 -2.19
CA LYS A 83 -11.91 -24.26 -0.88
C LYS A 83 -12.35 -23.13 0.05
N VAL A 84 -12.45 -21.91 -0.48
CA VAL A 84 -12.94 -20.73 0.25
C VAL A 84 -14.38 -20.93 0.70
N ARG A 85 -15.23 -21.55 -0.13
CA ARG A 85 -16.62 -21.88 0.23
C ARG A 85 -16.68 -22.85 1.41
N VAL A 86 -15.90 -23.93 1.38
CA VAL A 86 -15.82 -24.89 2.49
C VAL A 86 -15.33 -24.23 3.78
N LEU A 87 -14.33 -23.34 3.67
CA LEU A 87 -13.83 -22.54 4.79
C LEU A 87 -14.94 -21.65 5.39
N ALA A 88 -15.69 -20.95 4.54
CA ALA A 88 -16.79 -20.07 4.96
C ALA A 88 -17.95 -20.85 5.60
N GLU A 89 -18.31 -22.01 5.05
CA GLU A 89 -19.34 -22.90 5.62
C GLU A 89 -18.93 -23.42 7.00
N LYS A 90 -17.66 -23.81 7.18
CA LYS A 90 -17.12 -24.22 8.47
C LYS A 90 -17.24 -23.09 9.50
N LEU A 91 -16.79 -21.88 9.17
CA LEU A 91 -16.93 -20.73 10.05
C LEU A 91 -18.40 -20.46 10.39
N LEU A 92 -19.29 -20.58 9.40
CA LEU A 92 -20.73 -20.36 9.58
C LEU A 92 -21.34 -21.31 10.60
N CYS A 93 -20.95 -22.59 10.59
CA CYS A 93 -21.33 -23.57 11.60
C CYS A 93 -20.80 -23.19 12.99
N GLU A 94 -19.52 -22.79 13.09
CA GLU A 94 -18.91 -22.36 14.34
C GLU A 94 -19.58 -21.10 14.93
N ILE A 95 -20.08 -20.16 14.10
CA ILE A 95 -20.88 -19.01 14.57
C ILE A 95 -22.15 -19.50 15.24
N LYS A 96 -22.91 -20.35 14.54
CA LYS A 96 -24.21 -20.83 14.99
C LYS A 96 -24.09 -21.63 16.29
N GLU A 97 -23.07 -22.46 16.41
CA GLU A 97 -22.77 -23.18 17.64
C GLU A 97 -22.46 -22.23 18.80
N ASN A 98 -21.61 -21.21 18.57
CA ASN A 98 -21.26 -20.22 19.58
C ASN A 98 -22.47 -19.39 20.05
N ASP A 99 -23.30 -18.94 19.11
CA ASP A 99 -24.53 -18.19 19.43
C ASP A 99 -25.50 -19.07 20.23
N ASN A 100 -25.65 -20.34 19.87
CA ASN A 100 -26.46 -21.30 20.62
C ASN A 100 -25.91 -21.53 22.04
N ASP A 101 -24.59 -21.63 22.20
CA ASP A 101 -23.94 -21.77 23.50
C ASP A 101 -24.20 -20.53 24.39
N ILE A 102 -24.07 -19.32 23.84
CA ILE A 102 -24.37 -18.06 24.53
C ILE A 102 -25.85 -18.01 24.95
N GLN A 103 -26.77 -18.38 24.05
CA GLN A 103 -28.20 -18.43 24.36
C GLN A 103 -28.54 -19.53 25.37
N CYS A 104 -27.85 -20.67 25.37
CA CYS A 104 -27.99 -21.72 26.38
C CYS A 104 -27.62 -21.19 27.76
N VAL A 105 -26.52 -20.42 27.88
CA VAL A 105 -26.16 -19.76 29.15
C VAL A 105 -27.27 -18.81 29.59
N ILE A 106 -27.74 -17.92 28.72
CA ILE A 106 -28.81 -16.97 29.05
C ILE A 106 -30.10 -17.70 29.47
N THR A 107 -30.50 -18.72 28.73
CA THR A 107 -31.75 -19.48 28.96
C THR A 107 -31.68 -20.29 30.25
N ARG A 108 -30.54 -20.91 30.54
CA ARG A 108 -30.28 -21.61 31.81
C ARG A 108 -30.54 -20.69 33.00
N PHE A 109 -30.11 -19.44 32.93
CA PHE A 109 -30.32 -18.45 34.00
C PHE A 109 -31.73 -17.83 34.01
N LYS A 110 -32.42 -17.77 32.86
CA LYS A 110 -33.85 -17.39 32.79
C LYS A 110 -34.78 -18.41 33.46
N GLN A 111 -34.47 -19.70 33.37
CA GLN A 111 -35.31 -20.78 33.91
C GLN A 111 -35.30 -20.89 35.45
N ILE A 112 -34.33 -20.27 36.12
CA ILE A 112 -34.16 -20.39 37.59
C ILE A 112 -35.27 -19.62 38.35
N GLY A 113 -36.04 -18.73 37.70
CA GLY A 113 -37.22 -18.07 38.28
C GLY A 113 -36.97 -17.20 39.52
N ARG A 114 -35.71 -17.12 39.99
CA ARG A 114 -35.24 -16.31 41.11
C ARG A 114 -34.28 -15.23 40.60
N THR A 115 -34.17 -14.13 41.33
CA THR A 115 -33.17 -13.09 41.05
C THR A 115 -31.76 -13.69 41.15
N LEU A 116 -30.94 -13.53 40.11
CA LEU A 116 -29.55 -14.01 40.12
C LEU A 116 -28.76 -13.34 41.26
N SER A 117 -27.96 -14.12 41.99
CA SER A 117 -26.95 -13.58 42.88
C SER A 117 -25.81 -12.92 42.09
N LEU A 118 -25.08 -12.00 42.72
CA LEU A 118 -23.93 -11.30 42.11
C LEU A 118 -22.85 -12.29 41.63
N GLU A 119 -22.65 -13.39 42.36
CA GLU A 119 -21.69 -14.45 42.05
C GLU A 119 -22.11 -15.26 40.82
N GLU A 120 -23.38 -15.68 40.75
CA GLU A 120 -23.94 -16.39 39.58
C GLU A 120 -23.88 -15.54 38.32
N ARG A 121 -24.10 -14.22 38.44
CA ARG A 121 -23.99 -13.27 37.32
C ARG A 121 -22.55 -13.14 36.83
N ASN A 122 -21.59 -13.02 37.74
CA ASN A 122 -20.18 -12.90 37.38
C ASN A 122 -19.67 -14.19 36.72
N GLU A 123 -20.14 -15.36 37.16
CA GLU A 123 -19.83 -16.64 36.52
C GLU A 123 -20.47 -16.77 35.13
N ALA A 124 -21.73 -16.33 34.95
CA ALA A 124 -22.36 -16.26 33.63
C ALA A 124 -21.61 -15.34 32.67
N HIS A 125 -21.16 -14.17 33.13
CA HIS A 125 -20.32 -13.26 32.34
C HIS A 125 -18.97 -13.87 31.97
N LYS A 126 -18.36 -14.66 32.87
CA LYS A 126 -17.10 -15.36 32.60
C LYS A 126 -17.28 -16.42 31.52
N GLN A 127 -18.40 -17.16 31.53
CA GLN A 127 -18.72 -18.14 30.50
C GLN A 127 -18.98 -17.48 29.14
N VAL A 128 -19.78 -16.40 29.09
CA VAL A 128 -19.99 -15.61 27.85
C VAL A 128 -18.67 -15.04 27.32
N SER A 129 -17.80 -14.55 28.20
CA SER A 129 -16.48 -14.03 27.80
C SER A 129 -15.54 -15.13 27.27
N LYS A 130 -15.70 -16.38 27.73
CA LYS A 130 -14.97 -17.54 27.17
C LYS A 130 -15.41 -17.83 25.74
N PHE A 131 -16.72 -17.82 25.46
CA PHE A 131 -17.26 -18.01 24.11
C PHE A 131 -16.86 -16.89 23.16
N TYR A 132 -16.81 -15.63 23.65
CA TYR A 132 -16.28 -14.49 22.90
C TYR A 132 -14.83 -14.70 22.45
N ASN A 133 -13.95 -15.07 23.38
CA ASN A 133 -12.54 -15.24 23.07
C ASN A 133 -12.31 -16.40 22.08
N LYS A 134 -13.07 -17.49 22.21
CA LYS A 134 -13.06 -18.58 21.22
C LYS A 134 -13.48 -18.06 19.84
N ARG A 135 -14.58 -17.31 19.76
CA ARG A 135 -15.10 -16.73 18.52
C ARG A 135 -14.10 -15.78 17.83
N ILE A 136 -13.40 -14.96 18.60
CA ILE A 136 -12.32 -14.10 18.06
C ILE A 136 -11.20 -14.95 17.45
N GLN A 137 -10.81 -16.03 18.11
CA GLN A 137 -9.76 -16.92 17.58
C GLN A 137 -10.21 -17.58 16.27
N ASP A 138 -11.45 -18.07 16.20
CA ASP A 138 -12.02 -18.67 14.99
C ASP A 138 -12.03 -17.67 13.81
N LEU A 139 -12.38 -16.39 14.07
CA LEU A 139 -12.34 -15.32 13.07
C LEU A 139 -10.92 -15.00 12.58
N VAL A 140 -9.94 -14.99 13.49
CA VAL A 140 -8.53 -14.77 13.14
C VAL A 140 -8.00 -15.92 12.29
N LEU A 141 -8.34 -17.17 12.64
CA LEU A 141 -7.96 -18.36 11.87
C LEU A 141 -8.59 -18.33 10.48
N PHE A 142 -9.88 -18.02 10.37
CA PHE A 142 -10.56 -17.88 9.07
C PHE A 142 -9.86 -16.88 8.15
N LYS A 143 -9.49 -15.71 8.66
CA LYS A 143 -8.74 -14.72 7.86
C LYS A 143 -7.38 -15.26 7.43
N GLN A 144 -6.63 -15.88 8.33
CA GLN A 144 -5.31 -16.42 8.03
C GLN A 144 -5.39 -17.51 6.95
N GLU A 145 -6.35 -18.42 7.06
CA GLU A 145 -6.60 -19.48 6.08
C GLU A 145 -7.07 -18.90 4.74
N GLY A 146 -7.99 -17.92 4.75
CA GLY A 146 -8.44 -17.21 3.53
C GLY A 146 -7.29 -16.52 2.78
N ILE A 147 -6.42 -15.79 3.50
CA ILE A 147 -5.23 -15.17 2.89
C ILE A 147 -4.26 -16.24 2.36
N SER A 148 -4.13 -17.39 3.02
CA SER A 148 -3.28 -18.48 2.53
C SER A 148 -3.79 -19.08 1.22
N LEU A 149 -5.11 -19.19 1.05
CA LEU A 149 -5.74 -19.64 -0.20
C LEU A 149 -5.55 -18.63 -1.34
N GLU A 150 -5.55 -17.32 -1.05
CA GLU A 150 -5.23 -16.31 -2.06
C GLU A 150 -3.76 -16.32 -2.47
N ARG A 151 -2.84 -16.71 -1.58
CA ARG A 151 -1.43 -16.98 -1.95
C ARG A 151 -1.32 -18.19 -2.86
N GLU A 152 -2.02 -19.27 -2.54
CA GLU A 152 -2.11 -20.46 -3.40
C GLU A 152 -2.66 -20.09 -4.79
N ARG A 153 -3.72 -19.27 -4.84
CA ARG A 153 -4.28 -18.73 -6.10
C ARG A 153 -3.22 -17.99 -6.91
N SER A 154 -2.47 -17.09 -6.27
CA SER A 154 -1.41 -16.30 -6.90
C SER A 154 -0.30 -17.18 -7.49
N ASP A 155 0.15 -18.19 -6.73
CA ASP A 155 1.20 -19.11 -7.17
C ASP A 155 0.74 -19.94 -8.38
N CYS A 156 -0.48 -20.50 -8.35
CA CYS A 156 -1.03 -21.25 -9.47
C CYS A 156 -1.24 -20.37 -10.72
N LEU A 157 -1.75 -19.15 -10.57
CA LEU A 157 -1.92 -18.22 -11.69
C LEU A 157 -0.59 -17.79 -12.29
N ARG A 158 0.47 -17.63 -11.48
CA ARG A 158 1.82 -17.34 -11.97
C ARG A 158 2.34 -18.46 -12.86
N ASP A 159 2.15 -19.71 -12.47
CA ASP A 159 2.61 -20.87 -13.27
C ASP A 159 1.84 -20.96 -14.59
N VAL A 160 0.53 -20.73 -14.57
CA VAL A 160 -0.32 -20.64 -15.77
C VAL A 160 0.15 -19.53 -16.71
N LEU A 161 0.44 -18.33 -16.19
CA LEU A 161 0.95 -17.21 -16.98
C LEU A 161 2.32 -17.54 -17.60
N GLN A 162 3.27 -18.08 -16.83
CA GLN A 162 4.60 -18.42 -17.34
C GLN A 162 4.55 -19.45 -18.47
N ASN A 163 3.76 -20.51 -18.29
CA ASN A 163 3.61 -21.57 -19.28
C ASN A 163 3.01 -21.03 -20.59
N ASN A 164 1.94 -20.22 -20.50
CA ASN A 164 1.28 -19.68 -21.67
C ASN A 164 2.09 -18.55 -22.34
N PHE A 165 2.86 -17.77 -21.58
CA PHE A 165 3.80 -16.79 -22.15
C PHE A 165 4.86 -17.48 -23.03
N HIS A 166 5.45 -18.58 -22.54
CA HIS A 166 6.39 -19.36 -23.34
C HIS A 166 5.74 -20.01 -24.57
N ARG A 167 4.47 -20.43 -24.49
CA ARG A 167 3.71 -20.91 -25.65
C ARG A 167 3.51 -19.80 -26.67
N LEU A 168 3.13 -18.59 -26.25
CA LEU A 168 2.89 -17.45 -27.13
C LEU A 168 4.17 -16.97 -27.84
N ILE A 169 5.31 -16.97 -27.14
CA ILE A 169 6.63 -16.70 -27.76
C ILE A 169 6.93 -17.72 -28.87
N ARG A 170 6.60 -19.00 -28.65
CA ARG A 170 6.81 -20.05 -29.67
C ARG A 170 5.89 -19.91 -30.89
N VAL A 171 4.68 -19.38 -30.71
CA VAL A 171 3.78 -19.08 -31.83
C VAL A 171 4.34 -17.94 -32.69
N GLY A 172 4.93 -16.91 -32.05
CA GLY A 172 5.64 -15.84 -32.77
C GLY A 172 4.76 -14.92 -33.61
N HIS A 173 3.44 -14.87 -33.34
CA HIS A 173 2.50 -13.97 -34.03
C HIS A 173 2.69 -12.50 -33.65
N LYS A 174 2.92 -12.22 -32.35
CA LYS A 174 3.22 -10.89 -31.80
C LYS A 174 4.68 -10.81 -31.38
N THR A 175 5.23 -9.60 -31.37
CA THR A 175 6.59 -9.39 -30.89
C THR A 175 6.69 -9.64 -29.37
N PRO A 176 7.84 -10.07 -28.83
CA PRO A 176 8.01 -10.26 -27.39
C PRO A 176 7.68 -9.00 -26.57
N LYS A 177 7.89 -7.81 -27.13
CA LYS A 177 7.56 -6.54 -26.48
C LYS A 177 6.05 -6.34 -26.32
N GLU A 178 5.27 -6.67 -27.36
CA GLU A 178 3.81 -6.59 -27.31
C GLU A 178 3.22 -7.64 -26.36
N LEU A 179 3.76 -8.86 -26.38
CA LEU A 179 3.38 -9.91 -25.44
C LEU A 179 3.67 -9.53 -23.99
N LEU A 180 4.81 -8.89 -23.71
CA LEU A 180 5.12 -8.40 -22.38
C LEU A 180 4.10 -7.36 -21.91
N HIS A 181 3.70 -6.43 -22.78
CA HIS A 181 2.71 -5.42 -22.44
C HIS A 181 1.33 -6.04 -22.10
N GLU A 182 0.88 -7.00 -22.90
CA GLU A 182 -0.37 -7.73 -22.65
C GLU A 182 -0.34 -8.53 -21.35
N PHE A 183 0.81 -9.12 -21.03
CA PHE A 183 0.98 -9.84 -19.76
C PHE A 183 1.08 -8.89 -18.57
N ASP A 184 1.69 -7.71 -18.72
CA ASP A 184 1.72 -6.69 -17.68
C ASP A 184 0.30 -6.23 -17.34
N GLU A 185 -0.56 -6.01 -18.33
CA GLU A 185 -1.98 -5.70 -18.11
C GLU A 185 -2.71 -6.84 -17.39
N LYS A 186 -2.49 -8.10 -17.80
CA LYS A 186 -3.12 -9.26 -17.15
C LYS A 186 -2.63 -9.48 -15.72
N ILE A 187 -1.34 -9.29 -15.47
CA ILE A 187 -0.74 -9.34 -14.14
C ILE A 187 -1.35 -8.23 -13.27
N TYR A 188 -1.53 -7.03 -13.83
CA TYR A 188 -2.19 -5.93 -13.14
C TYR A 188 -3.63 -6.27 -12.75
N GLU A 189 -4.44 -6.79 -13.67
CA GLU A 189 -5.81 -7.24 -13.40
C GLU A 189 -5.87 -8.29 -12.28
N ILE A 190 -5.02 -9.32 -12.36
CA ILE A 190 -4.94 -10.40 -11.36
C ILE A 190 -4.53 -9.83 -9.99
N ASN A 191 -3.53 -8.94 -9.96
CA ASN A 191 -3.09 -8.31 -8.71
C ASN A 191 -4.20 -7.46 -8.08
N GLN A 192 -4.96 -6.71 -8.89
CA GLN A 192 -6.11 -5.95 -8.39
C GLN A 192 -7.18 -6.87 -7.80
N GLN A 193 -7.47 -8.00 -8.45
CA GLN A 193 -8.41 -8.99 -7.94
C GLN A 193 -7.92 -9.61 -6.62
N LEU A 194 -6.66 -10.02 -6.53
CA LEU A 194 -6.07 -10.57 -5.30
C LEU A 194 -6.06 -9.56 -4.15
N LEU A 195 -5.75 -8.29 -4.43
CA LEU A 195 -5.80 -7.22 -3.44
C LEU A 195 -7.25 -6.96 -2.96
N SER A 196 -8.21 -6.97 -3.88
CA SER A 196 -9.63 -6.86 -3.55
C SER A 196 -10.10 -8.00 -2.65
N ASN A 197 -9.72 -9.24 -2.98
CA ASN A 197 -10.05 -10.41 -2.16
C ASN A 197 -9.44 -10.31 -0.76
N ASN A 198 -8.15 -9.94 -0.65
CA ASN A 198 -7.49 -9.74 0.63
C ASN A 198 -8.17 -8.67 1.49
N ARG A 199 -8.60 -7.55 0.89
CA ARG A 199 -9.38 -6.52 1.59
C ARG A 199 -10.73 -7.06 2.07
N ALA A 200 -11.41 -7.84 1.23
CA ALA A 200 -12.69 -8.45 1.58
C ALA A 200 -12.59 -9.37 2.83
N TYR A 201 -11.52 -10.17 2.96
CA TYR A 201 -11.32 -11.00 4.17
C TYR A 201 -11.09 -10.16 5.43
N ILE A 202 -10.36 -9.06 5.33
CA ILE A 202 -10.12 -8.14 6.46
C ILE A 202 -11.42 -7.43 6.85
N GLU A 203 -12.18 -6.96 5.87
CA GLU A 203 -13.46 -6.28 6.09
C GLU A 203 -14.50 -7.24 6.69
N LEU A 204 -14.58 -8.48 6.18
CA LEU A 204 -15.47 -9.50 6.72
C LEU A 204 -15.13 -9.86 8.18
N GLU A 205 -13.85 -9.97 8.52
CA GLU A 205 -13.42 -10.15 9.92
C GLU A 205 -13.89 -8.97 10.79
N ALA A 206 -13.71 -7.73 10.34
CA ALA A 206 -14.12 -6.54 11.08
C ALA A 206 -15.64 -6.46 11.28
N GLN A 207 -16.41 -6.75 10.23
CA GLN A 207 -17.88 -6.80 10.30
C GLN A 207 -18.36 -7.90 11.25
N LEU A 208 -17.80 -9.11 11.16
CA LEU A 208 -18.15 -10.23 12.05
C LEU A 208 -17.76 -9.96 13.51
N ARG A 209 -16.66 -9.23 13.75
CA ARG A 209 -16.29 -8.76 15.10
C ARG A 209 -17.30 -7.75 15.65
N SER A 210 -17.74 -6.80 14.83
CA SER A 210 -18.78 -5.84 15.23
C SER A 210 -20.09 -6.56 15.60
N GLN A 211 -20.52 -7.53 14.79
CA GLN A 211 -21.71 -8.33 15.09
C GLN A 211 -21.56 -9.12 16.41
N LEU A 212 -20.36 -9.65 16.67
CA LEU A 212 -20.06 -10.36 17.91
C LEU A 212 -20.14 -9.44 19.14
N ASP A 213 -19.61 -8.22 19.04
CA ASP A 213 -19.68 -7.22 20.11
C ASP A 213 -21.13 -6.85 20.43
N ASP A 214 -21.99 -6.73 19.41
CA ASP A 214 -23.44 -6.53 19.57
C ASP A 214 -24.12 -7.71 20.27
N THR A 215 -23.82 -8.94 19.85
CA THR A 215 -24.34 -10.17 20.49
C THR A 215 -23.98 -10.21 21.97
N ILE A 216 -22.77 -9.79 22.34
CA ILE A 216 -22.32 -9.75 23.74
C ILE A 216 -22.96 -8.62 24.51
N MET A 217 -23.11 -7.44 23.91
CA MET A 217 -23.82 -6.33 24.53
C MET A 217 -25.26 -6.75 24.85
N ASN A 218 -25.92 -7.45 23.93
CA ASN A 218 -27.26 -8.01 24.12
C ASN A 218 -27.30 -9.11 25.20
N ALA A 219 -26.32 -10.01 25.21
CA ALA A 219 -26.18 -11.05 26.24
C ALA A 219 -25.97 -10.44 27.64
N ARG A 220 -25.10 -9.42 27.75
CA ARG A 220 -24.85 -8.70 29.00
C ARG A 220 -26.08 -7.93 29.47
N SER A 221 -26.79 -7.25 28.56
CA SER A 221 -28.06 -6.58 28.86
C SER A 221 -29.11 -7.56 29.37
N SER A 222 -29.27 -8.72 28.70
CA SER A 222 -30.19 -9.77 29.11
C SER A 222 -29.87 -10.33 30.50
N LEU A 223 -28.59 -10.59 30.81
CA LEU A 223 -28.17 -11.03 32.14
C LEU A 223 -28.40 -9.96 33.22
N ASN A 224 -28.20 -8.68 32.90
CA ASN A 224 -28.47 -7.57 33.82
C ASN A 224 -29.97 -7.37 34.06
N GLN A 225 -30.83 -7.56 33.07
CA GLN A 225 -32.29 -7.49 33.23
C GLN A 225 -32.82 -8.57 34.19
N LEU A 226 -32.22 -9.77 34.18
CA LEU A 226 -32.56 -10.86 35.10
C LEU A 226 -32.16 -10.58 36.55
N CYS A 227 -31.36 -9.55 36.80
CA CYS A 227 -31.04 -9.07 38.14
C CYS A 227 -32.10 -8.09 38.69
N ILE A 228 -32.94 -7.48 37.83
CA ILE A 228 -33.85 -6.38 38.19
C ILE A 228 -35.30 -6.87 38.42
N SER A 229 -35.60 -8.14 38.16
CA SER A 229 -36.95 -8.71 38.35
C SER A 229 -37.28 -8.99 39.82
N ASN A 230 -37.56 -7.93 40.60
CA ASN A 230 -38.48 -8.02 41.73
C ASN A 230 -39.28 -6.69 41.87
N PRO A 231 -40.54 -6.61 41.43
CA PRO A 231 -41.41 -5.49 41.68
C PRO A 231 -42.26 -5.80 42.92
N LYS A 232 -41.75 -5.50 44.12
CA LYS A 232 -42.54 -5.21 45.34
C LYS A 232 -41.62 -4.96 46.52
N THR A 233 -41.98 -3.94 47.32
CA THR A 233 -41.34 -3.47 48.56
C THR A 233 -39.88 -3.04 48.35
N ILE A 234 -39.60 -1.76 48.09
CA ILE A 234 -39.44 -0.75 49.14
C ILE A 234 -39.98 0.60 48.61
N ARG A 235 -41.17 0.99 49.09
CA ARG A 235 -41.61 2.39 49.11
C ARG A 235 -41.03 3.02 50.37
N THR A 236 -39.77 3.39 50.30
CA THR A 236 -39.21 4.50 51.07
C THR A 236 -38.11 5.09 50.20
N HIS A 237 -38.03 6.41 50.15
CA HIS A 237 -37.04 7.25 49.45
C HIS A 237 -37.45 7.76 48.05
N SER A 238 -37.24 9.07 47.90
CA SER A 238 -37.57 9.94 46.79
C SER A 238 -36.93 9.55 45.46
N ALA A 239 -37.50 10.04 44.36
CA ALA A 239 -37.07 9.81 42.98
C ALA A 239 -35.75 10.55 42.60
N LEU A 240 -34.70 10.43 43.41
CA LEU A 240 -33.35 10.96 43.14
C LEU A 240 -32.28 9.99 43.65
N PRO A 241 -31.54 9.26 42.79
CA PRO A 241 -30.49 8.33 43.23
C PRO A 241 -29.16 8.99 43.62
N TRP A 242 -28.99 10.31 43.48
CA TRP A 242 -27.69 10.95 43.75
C TRP A 242 -27.46 11.41 45.19
N ALA A 243 -28.45 11.29 46.08
CA ALA A 243 -28.34 11.81 47.44
C ALA A 243 -27.89 10.79 48.52
N ARG A 244 -27.34 9.61 48.15
CA ARG A 244 -26.99 8.57 49.14
C ARG A 244 -25.54 8.12 49.23
N ASN A 245 -24.63 8.70 48.46
CA ASN A 245 -23.20 8.35 48.53
C ASN A 245 -22.30 9.41 49.19
N VAL A 246 -22.86 10.36 49.94
CA VAL A 246 -22.04 11.34 50.68
C VAL A 246 -21.61 10.82 52.07
N ASP A 247 -22.33 9.88 52.67
CA ASP A 247 -22.07 9.47 54.07
C ASP A 247 -21.07 8.30 54.25
N ARG A 248 -20.50 7.74 53.17
CA ARG A 248 -19.48 6.66 53.27
C ARG A 248 -18.05 7.08 52.90
N ILE A 249 -17.83 8.34 52.54
CA ILE A 249 -16.48 8.90 52.29
C ILE A 249 -15.96 9.74 53.50
N VAL A 250 -16.76 9.93 54.55
CA VAL A 250 -16.39 10.78 55.71
C VAL A 250 -15.71 10.03 56.88
N THR A 251 -15.46 8.71 56.79
CA THR A 251 -14.75 7.96 57.87
C THR A 251 -13.39 7.36 57.49
N SER A 252 -12.78 7.76 56.38
CA SER A 252 -11.34 7.53 56.18
C SER A 252 -10.71 8.79 55.60
N PHE A 253 -9.63 9.25 56.22
CA PHE A 253 -8.96 10.55 56.04
C PHE A 253 -9.45 11.70 56.95
N LYS A 254 -9.44 11.46 58.27
CA LYS A 254 -8.82 12.42 59.18
C LYS A 254 -7.31 12.20 59.12
N GLY A 255 -6.60 13.07 58.41
CA GLY A 255 -5.16 13.05 58.34
C GLY A 255 -4.62 13.97 57.25
N ASN A 256 -4.29 15.19 57.67
CA ASN A 256 -3.45 16.21 57.02
C ASN A 256 -4.12 17.25 56.11
N GLU A 257 -3.96 18.48 56.58
CA GLU A 257 -4.16 19.76 55.92
C GLU A 257 -3.44 19.85 54.57
N LYS A 258 -4.10 20.45 53.56
CA LYS A 258 -3.62 21.67 52.90
C LYS A 258 -4.68 22.23 51.96
N VAL A 259 -4.76 23.56 52.01
CA VAL A 259 -5.58 24.46 51.19
C VAL A 259 -5.49 24.12 49.70
N ILE A 260 -6.64 23.87 49.06
CA ILE A 260 -6.84 24.00 47.62
C ILE A 260 -8.18 24.71 47.40
N SER A 261 -8.13 25.74 46.56
CA SER A 261 -9.17 26.69 46.20
C SER A 261 -10.40 26.07 45.54
N ASN A 262 -11.57 26.65 45.83
CA ASN A 262 -12.89 26.33 45.27
C ASN A 262 -13.02 26.73 43.77
N SER A 263 -12.54 25.91 42.83
CA SER A 263 -12.85 26.13 41.40
C SER A 263 -13.18 24.91 40.54
N ASP A 264 -13.10 23.65 41.01
CA ASP A 264 -13.10 22.49 40.09
C ASP A 264 -14.18 21.40 40.32
N ILE A 265 -15.42 21.75 40.72
CA ILE A 265 -16.49 20.73 40.88
C ILE A 265 -17.59 20.79 39.79
N THR A 266 -17.55 21.74 38.86
CA THR A 266 -18.59 21.87 37.81
C THR A 266 -18.22 21.33 36.42
N THR A 267 -17.07 20.67 36.24
CA THR A 267 -16.56 20.31 34.91
C THR A 267 -16.73 18.84 34.48
N GLY A 268 -17.44 18.01 35.24
CA GLY A 268 -17.43 16.54 35.01
C GLY A 268 -18.63 15.89 34.31
N ILE A 269 -19.72 16.60 33.97
CA ILE A 269 -20.99 15.94 33.59
C ILE A 269 -21.27 15.89 32.07
N LEU A 270 -20.47 16.55 31.22
CA LEU A 270 -20.79 16.71 29.79
C LEU A 270 -19.60 16.40 28.86
N THR A 271 -18.98 15.23 29.00
CA THR A 271 -17.91 14.77 28.10
C THR A 271 -18.37 13.83 26.99
N ASP A 272 -19.57 13.27 27.06
CA ASP A 272 -20.08 12.35 26.02
C ASP A 272 -21.45 12.81 25.48
N LEU A 273 -21.44 13.27 24.22
CA LEU A 273 -22.61 13.76 23.49
C LEU A 273 -23.64 12.64 23.24
N GLU A 274 -23.17 11.38 23.15
CA GLU A 274 -24.03 10.20 23.04
C GLU A 274 -24.68 9.85 24.38
N GLU A 275 -23.97 10.06 25.49
CA GLU A 275 -24.50 9.83 26.83
C GLU A 275 -25.55 10.88 27.20
N PHE A 276 -25.34 12.14 26.79
CA PHE A 276 -26.32 13.22 26.94
C PHE A 276 -27.56 12.99 26.06
N LYS A 277 -27.40 12.60 24.78
CA LYS A 277 -28.53 12.22 23.91
C LYS A 277 -29.30 11.03 24.45
N LYS A 278 -28.62 10.00 24.96
CA LYS A 278 -29.25 8.85 25.63
C LYS A 278 -29.94 9.26 26.92
N CYS A 279 -29.41 10.23 27.66
CA CYS A 279 -30.01 10.76 28.88
C CYS A 279 -31.30 11.52 28.56
N ILE A 280 -31.28 12.42 27.56
CA ILE A 280 -32.48 13.13 27.08
C ILE A 280 -33.50 12.14 26.53
N SER A 281 -33.10 11.16 25.70
CA SER A 281 -34.01 10.12 25.20
C SER A 281 -34.65 9.35 26.36
N ARG A 282 -33.87 8.93 27.37
CA ARG A 282 -34.40 8.28 28.57
C ARG A 282 -35.34 9.16 29.38
N ILE A 283 -35.04 10.44 29.53
CA ILE A 283 -35.90 11.39 30.24
C ILE A 283 -37.21 11.55 29.47
N VAL A 284 -37.15 11.74 28.14
CA VAL A 284 -38.33 11.85 27.28
C VAL A 284 -39.14 10.56 27.29
N ASP A 285 -38.50 9.39 27.28
CA ASP A 285 -39.17 8.08 27.34
C ASP A 285 -39.80 7.82 28.71
N VAL A 286 -39.14 8.21 29.80
CA VAL A 286 -39.69 8.15 31.16
C VAL A 286 -40.84 9.14 31.32
N TYR A 287 -40.72 10.35 30.78
CA TYR A 287 -41.77 11.35 30.80
C TYR A 287 -42.97 10.91 29.96
N ARG A 288 -42.73 10.31 28.78
CA ARG A 288 -43.75 9.71 27.92
C ARG A 288 -44.42 8.54 28.62
N ALA A 289 -43.67 7.67 29.28
CA ALA A 289 -44.20 6.52 30.01
C ALA A 289 -45.02 6.93 31.24
N GLU A 290 -44.58 7.95 31.98
CA GLU A 290 -45.32 8.47 33.13
C GLU A 290 -46.54 9.31 32.72
N ILE A 291 -46.45 10.10 31.65
CA ILE A 291 -47.63 10.73 31.02
C ILE A 291 -48.62 9.64 30.58
N MET A 292 -48.16 8.62 29.86
CA MET A 292 -49.02 7.51 29.43
C MET A 292 -49.61 6.74 30.61
N LYS A 293 -48.90 6.57 31.72
CA LYS A 293 -49.44 5.97 32.97
C LYS A 293 -50.46 6.86 33.65
N VAL A 294 -50.21 8.16 33.76
CA VAL A 294 -51.15 9.11 34.36
C VAL A 294 -52.41 9.18 33.52
N PHE A 295 -52.29 9.27 32.20
CA PHE A 295 -53.42 9.29 31.28
C PHE A 295 -54.13 7.94 31.18
N SER A 296 -53.44 6.80 31.19
CA SER A 296 -54.10 5.47 31.19
C SER A 296 -54.75 5.14 32.53
N SER A 297 -54.16 5.58 33.65
CA SER A 297 -54.81 5.53 34.97
C SER A 297 -56.03 6.45 35.04
N PHE A 298 -55.96 7.62 34.41
CA PHE A 298 -57.05 8.58 34.37
C PHE A 298 -58.18 8.15 33.42
N ILE A 299 -57.84 7.58 32.25
CA ILE A 299 -58.78 6.95 31.32
C ILE A 299 -59.38 5.70 31.97
N GLY A 300 -58.60 4.88 32.68
CA GLY A 300 -59.11 3.75 33.45
C GLY A 300 -60.08 4.16 34.56
N GLN A 301 -59.80 5.28 35.26
CA GLN A 301 -60.73 5.86 36.24
C GLN A 301 -61.97 6.46 35.58
N LEU A 302 -61.85 7.04 34.37
CA LEU A 302 -62.98 7.52 33.57
C LEU A 302 -63.82 6.37 32.99
N ASP A 303 -63.21 5.25 32.60
CA ASP A 303 -63.87 4.03 32.15
C ASP A 303 -64.55 3.30 33.32
N GLU A 304 -63.95 3.35 34.52
CA GLU A 304 -64.56 2.85 35.75
C GLU A 304 -65.72 3.76 36.18
N LEU A 305 -65.58 5.09 36.07
CA LEU A 305 -66.68 6.04 36.27
C LEU A 305 -67.78 5.85 35.21
N HIS A 306 -67.42 5.63 33.95
CA HIS A 306 -68.35 5.37 32.84
C HIS A 306 -69.06 4.02 33.00
N LYS A 307 -68.38 2.98 33.49
CA LYS A 307 -69.00 1.70 33.88
C LYS A 307 -69.89 1.85 35.11
N ASN A 308 -69.49 2.64 36.10
CA ASN A 308 -70.32 2.90 37.29
C ASN A 308 -71.57 3.73 36.94
N ILE A 309 -71.49 4.65 35.97
CA ILE A 309 -72.64 5.38 35.41
C ILE A 309 -73.46 4.48 34.45
N GLY A 310 -72.80 3.59 33.70
CA GLY A 310 -73.40 2.69 32.71
C GLY A 310 -74.11 1.47 33.31
N VAL A 311 -73.71 1.01 34.51
CA VAL A 311 -74.43 -0.03 35.28
C VAL A 311 -75.81 0.48 35.74
N ASP A 312 -75.98 1.79 35.92
CA ASP A 312 -77.29 2.39 36.16
C ASP A 312 -78.08 2.67 34.86
N ALA A 313 -77.44 2.77 33.71
CA ALA A 313 -78.11 3.04 32.42
C ALA A 313 -78.93 1.85 31.87
N THR A 314 -78.61 0.61 32.24
CA THR A 314 -79.42 -0.55 31.86
C THR A 314 -80.72 -0.67 32.65
N SER A 315 -80.88 0.10 33.74
CA SER A 315 -82.14 0.25 34.46
C SER A 315 -83.00 1.42 33.93
N ILE A 316 -82.49 2.22 32.98
CA ILE A 316 -83.16 3.44 32.46
C ILE A 316 -84.12 3.15 31.29
N GLN A 317 -84.18 1.91 30.76
CA GLN A 317 -85.06 1.60 29.62
C GLN A 317 -86.47 1.10 30.00
N LYS A 318 -86.85 1.14 31.29
CA LYS A 318 -88.22 0.87 31.77
C LYS A 318 -88.54 1.67 33.03
N CYS A 319 -88.79 2.98 32.92
CA CYS A 319 -89.43 3.76 33.99
C CYS A 319 -90.08 5.03 33.41
N ASP A 320 -91.36 4.94 33.08
CA ASP A 320 -92.22 6.07 32.70
C ASP A 320 -92.90 6.64 33.95
N SER A 321 -92.16 7.24 34.91
CA SER A 321 -92.73 8.14 35.92
C SER A 321 -91.66 9.01 36.58
N ASN A 322 -91.96 10.30 36.78
CA ASN A 322 -91.09 11.27 37.49
C ASN A 322 -90.84 10.94 38.98
N GLU A 323 -91.49 9.91 39.54
CA GLU A 323 -91.24 9.45 40.92
C GLU A 323 -90.00 8.54 41.03
N ASP A 324 -89.63 7.82 39.97
CA ASP A 324 -88.53 6.83 40.03
C ASP A 324 -87.13 7.44 39.88
N LEU A 325 -87.04 8.62 39.24
CA LEU A 325 -85.80 9.39 39.16
C LEU A 325 -85.44 9.99 40.53
N LYS A 326 -86.44 10.26 41.37
CA LYS A 326 -86.28 10.74 42.74
C LYS A 326 -85.68 9.65 43.63
N THR A 327 -86.17 8.41 43.49
CA THR A 327 -85.71 7.22 44.22
C THR A 327 -84.30 6.76 43.85
N ILE A 328 -83.87 6.97 42.60
CA ILE A 328 -82.50 6.65 42.16
C ILE A 328 -81.50 7.67 42.71
N ILE A 329 -81.86 8.96 42.67
CA ILE A 329 -81.05 9.97 43.34
C ILE A 329 -81.09 9.73 44.87
N ASP A 330 -82.20 9.20 45.43
CA ASP A 330 -82.34 8.93 46.88
C ASP A 330 -81.38 7.82 47.30
N LYS A 331 -81.22 6.81 46.44
CA LYS A 331 -80.25 5.71 46.61
C LYS A 331 -78.80 6.18 46.46
N ALA A 332 -78.49 6.99 45.46
CA ALA A 332 -77.14 7.52 45.28
C ALA A 332 -76.75 8.46 46.44
N LEU A 333 -77.69 9.27 46.92
CA LEU A 333 -77.49 10.10 48.10
C LEU A 333 -77.41 9.28 49.40
N TYR A 334 -78.13 8.17 49.53
CA TYR A 334 -78.00 7.26 50.67
C TYR A 334 -76.61 6.61 50.74
N CYS A 335 -76.05 6.18 49.60
CA CYS A 335 -74.69 5.62 49.53
C CYS A 335 -73.58 6.65 49.83
N ILE A 336 -73.81 7.93 49.52
CA ILE A 336 -72.90 9.03 49.90
C ILE A 336 -73.10 9.43 51.38
N SER A 337 -74.33 9.28 51.89
CA SER A 337 -74.72 9.58 53.28
C SER A 337 -74.23 8.53 54.29
N ASP A 338 -73.90 7.31 53.89
CA ASP A 338 -73.36 6.29 54.81
C ASP A 338 -71.91 6.60 55.26
N SER A 339 -71.32 7.69 54.73
CA SER A 339 -70.09 8.29 55.24
C SER A 339 -70.31 9.51 56.16
N SER A 340 -71.57 9.82 56.55
CA SER A 340 -71.95 11.10 57.16
C SER A 340 -72.28 11.04 58.67
N LEU A 341 -71.27 10.77 59.51
CA LEU A 341 -71.30 11.35 60.86
C LEU A 341 -70.81 12.80 60.81
N GLN A 342 -71.56 13.72 60.16
CA GLN A 342 -71.49 15.18 60.42
C GLN A 342 -72.43 16.13 59.62
N TYR A 343 -73.48 15.67 58.94
CA TYR A 343 -74.45 16.60 58.31
C TYR A 343 -75.88 16.33 58.74
N LYS A 344 -76.23 16.76 59.96
CA LYS A 344 -77.57 16.56 60.53
C LYS A 344 -78.63 17.60 60.13
N ASN A 345 -78.33 18.60 59.30
CA ASN A 345 -79.27 19.71 59.01
C ASN A 345 -79.28 20.19 57.54
N LEU A 346 -79.16 19.32 56.54
CA LEU A 346 -79.31 19.73 55.12
C LEU A 346 -80.48 19.01 54.47
N SER A 347 -81.28 19.75 53.70
CA SER A 347 -82.38 19.19 52.91
C SER A 347 -81.81 18.24 51.86
N TYR A 348 -82.55 17.19 51.55
CA TYR A 348 -82.20 16.24 50.51
C TYR A 348 -81.94 16.90 49.14
N GLN A 349 -82.59 18.04 48.87
CA GLN A 349 -82.33 18.88 47.69
C GLN A 349 -80.97 19.59 47.73
N ASP A 350 -80.51 20.04 48.90
CA ASP A 350 -79.22 20.73 49.05
C ASP A 350 -78.04 19.77 48.77
N LEU A 351 -78.19 18.50 49.16
CA LEU A 351 -77.21 17.44 48.88
C LEU A 351 -77.12 17.08 47.39
N GLN A 352 -78.23 17.10 46.65
CA GLN A 352 -78.23 16.95 45.19
C GLN A 352 -77.52 18.10 44.50
N ASP A 353 -77.80 19.34 44.93
CA ASP A 353 -77.21 20.54 44.33
C ASP A 353 -75.70 20.66 44.60
N ILE A 354 -75.25 20.27 45.80
CA ILE A 354 -73.81 20.21 46.14
C ILE A 354 -73.10 19.16 45.26
N THR A 355 -73.66 17.95 45.16
CA THR A 355 -73.06 16.88 44.37
C THR A 355 -73.02 17.22 42.87
N ARG A 356 -74.09 17.84 42.35
CA ARG A 356 -74.16 18.31 40.96
C ARG A 356 -73.13 19.39 40.68
N ASN A 357 -72.97 20.34 41.60
CA ASN A 357 -71.93 21.38 41.50
C ASN A 357 -70.52 20.79 41.55
N ASP A 358 -70.26 19.79 42.39
CA ASP A 358 -68.96 19.13 42.47
C ASP A 358 -68.61 18.36 41.19
N ILE A 359 -69.59 17.68 40.56
CA ILE A 359 -69.41 17.03 39.25
C ILE A 359 -69.11 18.07 38.16
N MET A 360 -69.87 19.18 38.13
CA MET A 360 -69.63 20.25 37.16
C MET A 360 -68.26 20.93 37.36
N ASN A 361 -67.83 21.09 38.60
CA ASN A 361 -66.52 21.63 38.96
C ASN A 361 -65.40 20.66 38.58
N MET A 362 -65.61 19.35 38.76
CA MET A 362 -64.68 18.32 38.28
C MET A 362 -64.52 18.39 36.77
N GLN A 363 -65.64 18.41 36.03
CA GLN A 363 -65.62 18.48 34.57
C GLN A 363 -64.89 19.73 34.08
N LYS A 364 -65.15 20.90 34.67
CA LYS A 364 -64.43 22.14 34.35
C LYS A 364 -62.93 22.04 34.67
N SER A 365 -62.57 21.47 35.82
CA SER A 365 -61.17 21.30 36.21
C SER A 365 -60.42 20.33 35.29
N LEU A 366 -61.09 19.28 34.80
CA LEU A 366 -60.49 18.31 33.88
C LEU A 366 -60.30 18.86 32.47
N ILE A 367 -61.27 19.63 31.98
CA ILE A 367 -61.14 20.35 30.70
C ILE A 367 -59.98 21.34 30.77
N SER A 368 -59.90 22.16 31.84
CA SER A 368 -58.78 23.08 32.08
C SER A 368 -57.43 22.34 32.11
N LEU A 369 -57.35 21.24 32.85
CA LEU A 369 -56.12 20.44 32.93
C LEU A 369 -55.71 19.88 31.56
N GLY A 370 -56.68 19.39 30.77
CA GLY A 370 -56.45 18.90 29.41
C GLY A 370 -55.95 19.99 28.46
N GLU A 371 -56.52 21.19 28.52
CA GLU A 371 -56.08 22.35 27.75
C GLU A 371 -54.66 22.78 28.13
N ARG A 372 -54.34 22.84 29.44
CA ARG A 372 -52.98 23.18 29.90
C ARG A 372 -51.93 22.14 29.53
N LEU A 373 -52.29 20.85 29.53
CA LEU A 373 -51.39 19.78 29.08
C LEU A 373 -51.11 19.92 27.58
N LYS A 374 -52.12 20.23 26.77
CA LYS A 374 -51.96 20.49 25.34
C LYS A 374 -51.08 21.72 25.07
N ASP A 375 -51.24 22.77 25.86
CA ASP A 375 -50.42 23.99 25.79
C ASP A 375 -48.95 23.70 26.15
N THR A 376 -48.74 22.99 27.26
CA THR A 376 -47.41 22.55 27.72
C THR A 376 -46.71 21.69 26.69
N TYR A 377 -47.42 20.72 26.11
CA TYR A 377 -46.92 19.91 25.01
C TYR A 377 -46.54 20.77 23.80
N SER A 378 -47.39 21.73 23.43
CA SER A 378 -47.15 22.60 22.27
C SER A 378 -45.91 23.48 22.44
N ILE A 379 -45.66 23.97 23.66
CA ILE A 379 -44.45 24.74 24.00
C ILE A 379 -43.21 23.86 23.85
N LEU A 380 -43.21 22.68 24.47
CA LEU A 380 -42.08 21.74 24.40
C LEU A 380 -41.81 21.26 22.97
N TYR A 381 -42.87 20.94 22.23
CA TYR A 381 -42.80 20.50 20.85
C TYR A 381 -42.17 21.58 19.96
N ASN A 382 -42.63 22.83 20.06
CA ASN A 382 -42.09 23.93 19.27
C ASN A 382 -40.65 24.30 19.68
N ALA A 383 -40.33 24.25 20.97
CA ALA A 383 -38.98 24.48 21.45
C ALA A 383 -38.00 23.40 20.96
N GLY A 384 -38.41 22.13 20.98
CA GLY A 384 -37.63 21.01 20.44
C GLY A 384 -37.34 21.16 18.95
N HIS A 385 -38.37 21.44 18.14
CA HIS A 385 -38.20 21.60 16.68
C HIS A 385 -37.28 22.76 16.29
N MET A 386 -37.28 23.85 17.05
CA MET A 386 -36.35 24.95 16.84
C MET A 386 -34.89 24.49 17.01
N TRP A 387 -34.61 23.73 18.07
CA TRP A 387 -33.27 23.16 18.30
C TRP A 387 -32.89 22.15 17.22
N ASP A 388 -33.81 21.29 16.80
CA ASP A 388 -33.57 20.35 15.70
C ASP A 388 -33.24 21.08 14.40
N ALA A 389 -33.97 22.14 14.07
CA ALA A 389 -33.71 22.97 12.90
C ALA A 389 -32.34 23.67 12.97
N HIS A 390 -31.92 24.14 14.15
CA HIS A 390 -30.59 24.74 14.34
C HIS A 390 -29.46 23.71 14.22
N ILE A 391 -29.62 22.53 14.82
CA ILE A 391 -28.65 21.43 14.71
C ILE A 391 -28.49 21.00 13.25
N MET A 392 -29.60 20.87 12.51
CA MET A 392 -29.57 20.52 11.09
C MET A 392 -28.84 21.56 10.23
N ARG A 393 -29.11 22.86 10.44
CA ARG A 393 -28.40 23.95 9.74
C ARG A 393 -26.91 23.93 10.04
N SER A 394 -26.54 23.77 11.31
CA SER A 394 -25.14 23.71 11.76
C SER A 394 -24.42 22.50 11.15
N ALA A 395 -25.06 21.33 11.14
CA ALA A 395 -24.50 20.12 10.53
C ALA A 395 -24.34 20.26 9.00
N LEU A 396 -25.27 20.93 8.32
CA LEU A 396 -25.18 21.17 6.88
C LEU A 396 -24.01 22.10 6.54
N ILE A 397 -23.81 23.18 7.31
CA ILE A 397 -22.68 24.09 7.10
C ILE A 397 -21.35 23.40 7.42
N GLN A 398 -21.28 22.58 8.47
CA GLN A 398 -20.11 21.74 8.75
C GLN A 398 -19.78 20.82 7.57
N LYS A 399 -20.80 20.15 7.00
CA LYS A 399 -20.62 19.29 5.82
C LYS A 399 -20.13 20.07 4.60
N LEU A 400 -20.70 21.23 4.31
CA LEU A 400 -20.25 22.08 3.20
C LEU A 400 -18.81 22.57 3.38
N THR A 401 -18.43 22.92 4.61
CA THR A 401 -17.06 23.34 4.93
C THR A 401 -16.09 22.19 4.72
N LEU A 402 -16.43 20.98 5.20
CA LEU A 402 -15.62 19.78 5.00
C LEU A 402 -15.49 19.42 3.52
N ALA A 403 -16.59 19.45 2.75
CA ALA A 403 -16.56 19.21 1.31
C ALA A 403 -15.64 20.20 0.58
N SER A 404 -15.69 21.48 0.95
CA SER A 404 -14.78 22.48 0.39
C SER A 404 -13.31 22.23 0.73
N VAL A 405 -13.01 21.69 1.91
CA VAL A 405 -11.65 21.28 2.30
C VAL A 405 -11.21 20.04 1.52
N GLU A 406 -12.11 19.06 1.36
CA GLU A 406 -11.86 17.85 0.56
C GLU A 406 -11.58 18.19 -0.91
N ASP A 407 -12.34 19.11 -1.52
CA ASP A 407 -12.11 19.58 -2.89
C ASP A 407 -10.72 20.21 -3.04
N MET A 408 -10.30 21.06 -2.09
CA MET A 408 -8.95 21.64 -2.09
C MET A 408 -7.87 20.56 -1.92
N GLN A 409 -8.10 19.57 -1.06
CA GLN A 409 -7.18 18.45 -0.87
C GLN A 409 -7.01 17.65 -2.17
N MET A 410 -8.09 17.41 -2.92
CA MET A 410 -8.01 16.74 -4.21
C MET A 410 -7.17 17.54 -5.22
N VAL A 411 -7.36 18.87 -5.26
CA VAL A 411 -6.54 19.75 -6.12
C VAL A 411 -5.08 19.72 -5.69
N HIS A 412 -4.80 19.86 -4.40
CA HIS A 412 -3.45 19.79 -3.85
C HIS A 412 -2.78 18.46 -4.17
N ASP A 413 -3.44 17.33 -3.91
CA ASP A 413 -2.90 15.98 -4.17
C ASP A 413 -2.62 15.77 -5.69
N SER A 414 -3.38 16.42 -6.59
CA SER A 414 -3.09 16.39 -8.03
C SER A 414 -1.81 17.13 -8.41
N VAL A 415 -1.55 18.29 -7.79
CA VAL A 415 -0.30 19.07 -7.97
C VAL A 415 0.88 18.30 -7.41
N GLU A 416 0.68 17.60 -6.29
CA GLU A 416 1.70 16.72 -5.70
C GLU A 416 2.09 15.58 -6.63
N LEU A 417 1.12 14.93 -7.27
CA LEU A 417 1.38 13.86 -8.22
C LEU A 417 2.22 14.34 -9.42
N ILE A 418 1.95 15.55 -9.93
CA ILE A 418 2.73 16.14 -11.02
C ILE A 418 4.18 16.39 -10.57
N ASN A 419 4.37 16.92 -9.36
CA ASN A 419 5.70 17.13 -8.80
C ASN A 419 6.44 15.79 -8.56
N GLU A 420 5.73 14.72 -8.18
CA GLU A 420 6.30 13.39 -8.00
C GLU A 420 6.84 12.79 -9.30
N VAL A 421 6.12 12.97 -10.41
CA VAL A 421 6.60 12.54 -11.74
C VAL A 421 7.90 13.26 -12.10
N ASN A 422 7.93 14.59 -11.93
CA ASN A 422 9.13 15.39 -12.19
C ASN A 422 10.30 14.97 -11.30
N PHE A 423 10.05 14.72 -10.01
CA PHE A 423 11.06 14.23 -9.08
C PHE A 423 11.62 12.87 -9.50
N ASN A 424 10.77 11.91 -9.88
CA ASN A 424 11.20 10.59 -10.33
C ASN A 424 12.07 10.64 -11.59
N VAL A 425 11.77 11.54 -12.52
CA VAL A 425 12.61 11.77 -13.71
C VAL A 425 14.01 12.25 -13.29
N VAL A 426 14.10 13.24 -12.40
CA VAL A 426 15.40 13.76 -11.94
C VAL A 426 16.14 12.72 -11.09
N LEU A 427 15.43 11.93 -10.28
CA LEU A 427 16.01 10.85 -9.49
C LEU A 427 16.64 9.78 -10.40
N GLU A 428 15.97 9.41 -11.49
CA GLU A 428 16.52 8.45 -12.43
C GLU A 428 17.73 9.02 -13.19
N GLN A 429 17.70 10.32 -13.54
CA GLN A 429 18.87 11.01 -14.10
C GLN A 429 20.05 11.02 -13.13
N LEU A 430 19.80 11.23 -11.83
CA LEU A 430 20.81 11.17 -10.78
C LEU A 430 21.42 9.77 -10.67
N ARG A 431 20.59 8.72 -10.70
CA ARG A 431 21.05 7.32 -10.65
C ARG A 431 21.87 6.94 -11.88
N CYS A 432 21.48 7.46 -13.04
CA CYS A 432 22.14 7.21 -14.31
C CYS A 432 23.27 8.20 -14.64
N ALA A 433 23.65 9.08 -13.70
CA ALA A 433 24.69 10.09 -13.94
C ALA A 433 26.01 9.44 -14.38
N SER A 434 26.67 10.07 -15.34
CA SER A 434 27.86 9.53 -16.02
C SER A 434 29.19 10.02 -15.45
N ASP A 435 29.17 11.12 -14.70
CA ASP A 435 30.33 11.73 -14.07
C ASP A 435 29.91 12.44 -12.77
N ALA A 436 30.89 12.81 -11.95
CA ALA A 436 30.65 13.41 -10.64
C ALA A 436 30.02 14.81 -10.74
N GLU A 437 30.29 15.56 -11.81
CA GLU A 437 29.77 16.92 -11.99
C GLU A 437 28.28 16.90 -12.33
N LYS A 438 27.86 16.08 -13.30
CA LYS A 438 26.45 15.87 -13.64
C LYS A 438 25.69 15.25 -12.47
N LEU A 439 26.32 14.33 -11.74
CA LEU A 439 25.73 13.76 -10.53
C LEU A 439 25.41 14.86 -9.50
N GLN A 440 26.33 15.80 -9.29
CA GLN A 440 26.10 16.95 -8.42
C GLN A 440 24.97 17.85 -8.93
N GLN A 441 24.98 18.18 -10.23
CA GLN A 441 23.94 19.02 -10.83
C GLN A 441 22.55 18.42 -10.67
N HIS A 442 22.38 17.12 -10.97
CA HIS A 442 21.10 16.44 -10.79
C HIS A 442 20.67 16.36 -9.32
N TYR A 443 21.62 16.24 -8.40
CA TYR A 443 21.34 16.25 -6.96
C TYR A 443 20.82 17.60 -6.50
N ASP A 444 21.46 18.69 -6.91
CA ASP A 444 21.06 20.05 -6.55
C ASP A 444 19.66 20.36 -7.11
N VAL A 445 19.37 19.94 -8.34
CA VAL A 445 18.03 20.06 -8.94
C VAL A 445 16.99 19.26 -8.15
N ALA A 446 17.30 18.02 -7.76
CA ALA A 446 16.38 17.18 -6.99
C ALA A 446 16.13 17.72 -5.58
N MET A 447 17.16 18.26 -4.91
CA MET A 447 17.03 18.91 -3.61
C MET A 447 16.16 20.16 -3.69
N ASN A 448 16.39 21.03 -4.68
CA ASN A 448 15.57 22.22 -4.90
C ASN A 448 14.09 21.87 -5.17
N LEU A 449 13.82 20.77 -5.88
CA LEU A 449 12.46 20.27 -6.08
C LEU A 449 11.81 19.82 -4.77
N LEU A 450 12.54 19.11 -3.89
CA LEU A 450 12.04 18.68 -2.59
C LEU A 450 11.78 19.87 -1.66
N GLU A 451 12.66 20.88 -1.66
CA GLU A 451 12.45 22.13 -0.91
C GLU A 451 11.19 22.85 -1.39
N ARG A 452 11.01 22.99 -2.71
CA ARG A 452 9.80 23.59 -3.28
C ARG A 452 8.52 22.82 -2.89
N VAL A 453 8.56 21.49 -2.87
CA VAL A 453 7.41 20.68 -2.45
C VAL A 453 7.13 20.84 -0.95
N THR A 454 8.18 21.00 -0.14
CA THR A 454 8.05 21.28 1.30
C THR A 454 7.32 22.60 1.54
N ASP A 455 7.70 23.66 0.82
CA ASP A 455 7.02 24.95 0.88
C ASP A 455 5.56 24.85 0.45
N LEU A 456 5.28 24.09 -0.62
CA LEU A 456 3.92 23.84 -1.09
C LEU A 456 3.06 23.14 -0.02
N TYR A 457 3.61 22.17 0.71
CA TYR A 457 2.87 21.49 1.78
C TYR A 457 2.49 22.42 2.93
N GLN A 458 3.41 23.32 3.31
CA GLN A 458 3.12 24.32 4.33
C GLN A 458 2.00 25.26 3.86
N GLN A 459 2.11 25.80 2.64
CA GLN A 459 1.10 26.68 2.06
C GLN A 459 -0.26 25.98 1.92
N HIS A 460 -0.29 24.76 1.39
CA HIS A 460 -1.52 23.97 1.26
C HIS A 460 -2.16 23.72 2.63
N GLY A 461 -1.37 23.34 3.63
CA GLY A 461 -1.85 23.11 4.99
C GLY A 461 -2.45 24.38 5.62
N GLU A 462 -1.80 25.53 5.44
CA GLU A 462 -2.32 26.83 5.91
C GLU A 462 -3.64 27.19 5.23
N VAL A 463 -3.76 27.02 3.91
CA VAL A 463 -4.99 27.29 3.16
C VAL A 463 -6.13 26.38 3.60
N GLU A 464 -5.86 25.09 3.80
CA GLU A 464 -6.86 24.12 4.28
C GLU A 464 -7.36 24.47 5.70
N ILE A 465 -6.46 24.91 6.59
CA ILE A 465 -6.81 25.35 7.96
C ILE A 465 -7.62 26.65 7.92
N ASN A 466 -7.20 27.63 7.13
CA ASN A 466 -7.92 28.89 6.98
C ASN A 466 -9.35 28.68 6.47
N LYS A 467 -9.56 27.68 5.60
CA LYS A 467 -10.91 27.32 5.14
C LYS A 467 -11.77 26.70 6.24
N LEU A 468 -11.20 25.95 7.18
CA LEU A 468 -11.94 25.51 8.37
C LEU A 468 -12.29 26.68 9.29
N GLU A 469 -11.41 27.67 9.41
CA GLU A 469 -11.68 28.90 10.18
C GLU A 469 -12.82 29.73 9.58
N ASP A 470 -13.06 29.67 8.26
CA ASP A 470 -14.22 30.31 7.63
C ASP A 470 -15.56 29.84 8.24
N PHE A 471 -15.63 28.63 8.81
CA PHE A 471 -16.82 28.16 9.53
C PHE A 471 -17.20 29.10 10.66
N MET A 472 -16.21 29.64 11.39
CA MET A 472 -16.44 30.56 12.51
C MET A 472 -17.11 31.86 12.05
N ASN A 473 -16.89 32.29 10.80
CA ASN A 473 -17.52 33.47 10.22
C ASN A 473 -19.02 33.27 9.95
N THR A 474 -19.48 32.02 9.82
CA THR A 474 -20.90 31.69 9.59
C THR A 474 -21.71 31.58 10.89
N LEU A 475 -21.03 31.42 12.03
CA LEU A 475 -21.67 31.20 13.32
C LEU A 475 -22.51 32.40 13.82
N PRO A 476 -22.07 33.67 13.67
CA PRO A 476 -22.91 34.82 14.02
C PRO A 476 -24.27 34.81 13.32
N LEU A 477 -24.31 34.38 12.05
CA LEU A 477 -25.56 34.27 11.29
C LEU A 477 -26.48 33.18 11.88
N LEU A 478 -25.93 32.00 12.17
CA LEU A 478 -26.68 30.91 12.81
C LEU A 478 -27.25 31.30 14.17
N ASN A 479 -26.45 32.00 14.98
CA ASN A 479 -26.84 32.50 16.29
C ASN A 479 -27.97 33.53 16.18
N ASN A 480 -27.90 34.45 15.21
CA ASN A 480 -28.94 35.45 14.98
C ASN A 480 -30.26 34.80 14.55
N ILE A 481 -30.23 33.78 13.70
CA ILE A 481 -31.45 33.07 13.29
C ILE A 481 -32.06 32.32 14.49
N LEU A 482 -31.26 31.57 15.26
CA LEU A 482 -31.76 30.87 16.45
C LEU A 482 -32.36 31.85 17.46
N ARG A 483 -31.71 32.99 17.68
CA ARG A 483 -32.22 34.04 18.57
C ARG A 483 -33.57 34.57 18.10
N SER A 484 -33.73 34.84 16.80
CA SER A 484 -35.00 35.28 16.24
C SER A 484 -36.11 34.23 16.38
N GLU A 485 -35.77 32.93 16.26
CA GLU A 485 -36.73 31.84 16.47
C GLU A 485 -37.11 31.70 17.95
N CYS A 486 -36.16 31.90 18.87
CA CYS A 486 -36.42 31.97 20.31
C CYS A 486 -37.34 33.13 20.67
N ASP A 487 -37.11 34.32 20.10
CA ASP A 487 -37.92 35.50 20.31
C ASP A 487 -39.36 35.26 19.81
N CYS A 488 -39.53 34.69 18.60
CA CYS A 488 -40.83 34.26 18.07
C CYS A 488 -41.55 33.25 18.98
N LEU A 489 -40.81 32.33 19.60
CA LEU A 489 -41.38 31.36 20.54
C LEU A 489 -41.88 32.02 21.81
N LEU A 490 -41.14 32.99 22.34
CA LEU A 490 -41.55 33.77 23.52
C LEU A 490 -42.75 34.69 23.22
N GLU A 491 -42.82 35.27 22.01
CA GLU A 491 -43.99 36.04 21.56
C GLU A 491 -45.24 35.18 21.42
N LYS A 492 -45.10 33.96 20.88
CA LYS A 492 -46.20 33.00 20.73
C LYS A 492 -46.73 32.48 22.07
N TYR A 493 -45.88 32.43 23.09
CA TYR A 493 -46.23 31.93 24.42
C TYR A 493 -45.92 32.96 25.51
N PRO A 494 -46.73 34.02 25.66
CA PRO A 494 -46.50 35.04 26.66
C PRO A 494 -46.61 34.47 28.08
N LYS A 495 -45.85 35.04 29.00
CA LYS A 495 -46.01 34.77 30.44
C LYS A 495 -47.42 35.19 30.84
N LEU A 496 -48.20 34.25 31.35
CA LEU A 496 -49.46 34.59 32.01
C LEU A 496 -49.06 35.25 33.33
N GLY A 497 -49.53 36.48 33.56
CA GLY A 497 -49.24 37.21 34.78
C GLY A 497 -49.48 36.33 35.99
N ILE A 498 -48.51 36.31 36.91
CA ILE A 498 -48.63 35.64 38.20
C ILE A 498 -49.88 36.23 38.87
N LEU A 499 -51.01 35.51 38.81
CA LEU A 499 -52.05 35.67 39.80
C LEU A 499 -51.38 35.23 41.10
N SER A 500 -50.88 36.25 41.79
CA SER A 500 -50.23 36.20 43.09
C SER A 500 -50.82 35.07 43.92
N THR A 501 -50.07 33.98 44.07
CA THR A 501 -50.37 32.89 45.01
C THR A 501 -50.38 33.38 46.47
N THR A 502 -50.07 34.65 46.72
CA THR A 502 -50.29 35.33 48.00
C THR A 502 -51.76 35.63 48.32
N SER A 503 -52.70 35.58 47.38
CA SER A 503 -54.14 35.76 47.70
C SER A 503 -54.87 34.48 48.16
N LEU A 504 -54.21 33.31 48.16
CA LEU A 504 -54.75 32.10 48.80
C LEU A 504 -54.34 31.94 50.27
N ILE A 505 -53.44 32.78 50.78
CA ILE A 505 -52.97 32.74 52.17
C ILE A 505 -53.25 34.06 52.93
N SER A 506 -53.64 35.13 52.23
CA SER A 506 -54.04 36.40 52.85
C SER A 506 -55.55 36.44 53.04
N GLY A 507 -56.00 36.36 54.29
CA GLY A 507 -57.41 36.31 54.65
C GLY A 507 -58.24 37.48 54.13
N SER A 508 -59.25 37.15 53.33
CA SER A 508 -60.50 37.93 53.25
C SER A 508 -61.65 37.02 52.84
N SER A 509 -62.53 36.77 53.81
CA SER A 509 -63.90 36.25 53.68
C SER A 509 -64.10 34.90 52.98
N ILE A 510 -63.65 33.83 53.63
CA ILE A 510 -64.38 32.55 53.56
C ILE A 510 -65.74 32.82 54.23
N ASN A 511 -66.78 32.97 53.42
CA ASN A 511 -68.15 32.89 53.90
C ASN A 511 -68.31 31.60 54.70
N SER A 512 -68.79 31.75 55.93
CA SER A 512 -68.74 30.82 57.04
C SER A 512 -69.64 29.57 56.93
N HIS A 513 -69.89 29.03 55.73
CA HIS A 513 -70.71 27.82 55.54
C HIS A 513 -70.24 26.89 54.40
N GLN A 514 -68.94 26.66 54.23
CA GLN A 514 -68.46 25.53 53.42
C GLN A 514 -67.24 24.87 54.06
N THR A 515 -67.47 24.12 55.13
CA THR A 515 -66.56 23.04 55.53
C THR A 515 -66.61 21.94 54.47
N PHE A 516 -65.90 22.10 53.35
CA PHE A 516 -65.73 21.00 52.39
C PHE A 516 -65.08 19.82 53.11
N SER A 517 -65.86 18.75 53.32
CA SER A 517 -65.35 17.51 53.88
C SER A 517 -64.45 16.82 52.85
N LEU A 518 -63.13 17.03 52.99
CA LEU A 518 -62.07 16.31 52.25
C LEU A 518 -62.11 14.77 52.43
N ARG A 519 -63.09 14.22 53.17
CA ARG A 519 -63.33 12.77 53.30
C ARG A 519 -64.13 12.18 52.15
N ALA A 520 -64.89 12.99 51.39
CA ALA A 520 -65.62 12.48 50.24
C ALA A 520 -64.69 12.34 49.01
N PRO A 521 -64.79 11.24 48.23
CA PRO A 521 -63.85 10.95 47.13
C PRO A 521 -63.91 11.98 45.99
N LEU A 522 -65.07 12.58 45.74
CA LEU A 522 -65.28 13.49 44.61
C LEU A 522 -64.66 14.89 44.83
N PRO A 523 -64.91 15.62 45.94
CA PRO A 523 -64.23 16.91 46.21
C PRO A 523 -62.70 16.79 46.28
N ARG A 524 -62.19 15.64 46.77
CA ARG A 524 -60.74 15.36 46.79
C ARG A 524 -60.16 15.26 45.39
N ALA A 525 -60.85 14.60 44.46
CA ALA A 525 -60.42 14.49 43.08
C ALA A 525 -60.47 15.86 42.36
N VAL A 526 -61.50 16.69 42.60
CA VAL A 526 -61.56 18.08 42.08
C VAL A 526 -60.38 18.92 42.57
N PHE A 527 -60.06 18.83 43.87
CA PHE A 527 -58.93 19.55 44.44
C PHE A 527 -57.59 19.07 43.84
N GLN A 528 -57.43 17.77 43.63
CA GLN A 528 -56.22 17.20 43.04
C GLN A 528 -56.01 17.64 41.59
N THR A 529 -57.08 17.71 40.79
CA THR A 529 -57.00 18.18 39.39
C THR A 529 -56.68 19.67 39.32
N GLN A 530 -57.24 20.49 40.22
CA GLN A 530 -56.89 21.93 40.34
C GLN A 530 -55.44 22.15 40.78
N LEU A 531 -54.91 21.28 41.66
CA LEU A 531 -53.52 21.33 42.07
C LEU A 531 -52.57 20.99 40.90
N GLN A 532 -52.89 19.96 40.11
CA GLN A 532 -52.13 19.59 38.92
C GLN A 532 -52.17 20.68 37.85
N ASP A 533 -53.33 21.30 37.65
CA ASP A 533 -53.55 22.44 36.75
C ASP A 533 -52.63 23.63 37.13
N THR A 534 -52.56 23.93 38.43
CA THR A 534 -51.68 24.96 38.99
C THR A 534 -50.20 24.59 38.86
N ALA A 535 -49.85 23.33 39.09
CA ALA A 535 -48.47 22.85 38.96
C ALA A 535 -47.96 22.97 37.52
N LEU A 536 -48.79 22.65 36.51
CA LEU A 536 -48.44 22.79 35.11
C LEU A 536 -48.25 24.25 34.70
N ASN A 537 -49.08 25.16 35.20
CA ASN A 537 -48.87 26.60 35.00
C ASN A 537 -47.54 27.09 35.58
N ASN A 538 -47.24 26.68 36.81
CA ASN A 538 -46.00 27.06 37.47
C ASN A 538 -44.79 26.51 36.71
N TRP A 539 -44.88 25.25 36.26
CA TRP A 539 -43.86 24.64 35.41
C TRP A 539 -43.71 25.39 34.09
N ARG A 540 -44.81 25.72 33.40
CA ARG A 540 -44.80 26.48 32.13
C ARG A 540 -44.11 27.82 32.29
N ASN A 541 -44.51 28.59 33.31
CA ASN A 541 -43.93 29.91 33.57
C ASN A 541 -42.47 29.81 33.97
N GLY A 542 -42.11 28.83 34.81
CA GLY A 542 -40.72 28.55 35.19
C GLY A 542 -39.85 28.11 34.01
N PHE A 543 -40.39 27.32 33.09
CA PHE A 543 -39.70 26.94 31.84
C PHE A 543 -39.45 28.16 30.96
N LEU A 544 -40.47 28.98 30.69
CA LEU A 544 -40.33 30.17 29.84
C LEU A 544 -39.41 31.22 30.47
N GLU A 545 -39.43 31.37 31.79
CA GLU A 545 -38.51 32.25 32.52
C GLU A 545 -37.07 31.73 32.46
N SER A 546 -36.85 30.45 32.74
CA SER A 546 -35.53 29.83 32.62
C SER A 546 -35.01 29.91 31.17
N PHE A 547 -35.87 29.63 30.19
CA PHE A 547 -35.54 29.72 28.77
C PHE A 547 -35.11 31.15 28.40
N GLN A 548 -35.90 32.16 28.76
CA GLN A 548 -35.58 33.57 28.51
C GLN A 548 -34.28 34.02 29.19
N ASN A 549 -34.04 33.61 30.45
CA ASN A 549 -32.84 33.96 31.19
C ASN A 549 -31.58 33.35 30.55
N ASN A 550 -31.69 32.14 29.99
CA ASN A 550 -30.59 31.43 29.35
C ASN A 550 -30.32 31.86 27.90
N LEU A 551 -31.21 32.64 27.25
CA LEU A 551 -31.01 33.10 25.87
C LEU A 551 -29.70 33.89 25.67
N SER A 552 -29.25 34.60 26.70
CA SER A 552 -28.01 35.37 26.66
C SER A 552 -26.75 34.50 26.61
N ALA A 553 -26.79 33.29 27.16
CA ALA A 553 -25.65 32.37 27.24
C ALA A 553 -25.51 31.47 26.00
N ILE A 554 -26.58 31.30 25.21
CA ILE A 554 -26.59 30.42 24.03
C ILE A 554 -25.50 30.76 23.00
N PRO A 555 -25.29 32.04 22.59
CA PRO A 555 -24.28 32.37 21.59
C PRO A 555 -22.85 32.03 22.03
N GLU A 556 -22.55 32.22 23.32
CA GLU A 556 -21.24 31.93 23.89
C GLU A 556 -20.98 30.42 23.90
N GLU A 557 -21.95 29.63 24.36
CA GLU A 557 -21.84 28.17 24.38
C GLU A 557 -21.75 27.56 22.98
N LEU A 558 -22.56 28.03 22.02
CA LEU A 558 -22.47 27.58 20.63
C LEU A 558 -21.11 27.94 20.00
N SER A 559 -20.57 29.12 20.30
CA SER A 559 -19.23 29.54 19.85
C SER A 559 -18.12 28.67 20.43
N ARG A 560 -18.23 28.32 21.71
CA ARG A 560 -17.30 27.40 22.38
C ARG A 560 -17.34 26.01 21.75
N HIS A 561 -18.53 25.48 21.47
CA HIS A 561 -18.71 24.18 20.82
C HIS A 561 -18.19 24.17 19.37
N ALA A 562 -18.50 25.22 18.60
CA ALA A 562 -17.99 25.41 17.24
C ALA A 562 -16.45 25.46 17.21
N ARG A 563 -15.84 26.24 18.11
CA ARG A 563 -14.38 26.35 18.22
C ARG A 563 -13.73 25.01 18.52
N LYS A 564 -14.25 24.24 19.49
CA LYS A 564 -13.74 22.89 19.78
C LYS A 564 -13.79 21.96 18.56
N TRP A 565 -14.84 22.06 17.75
CA TRP A 565 -14.96 21.26 16.52
C TRP A 565 -13.93 21.69 15.47
N VAL A 566 -13.74 23.00 15.26
CA VAL A 566 -12.71 23.54 14.35
C VAL A 566 -11.32 23.12 14.82
N ASP A 567 -10.98 23.33 16.09
CA ASP A 567 -9.66 22.96 16.65
C ASP A 567 -9.36 21.47 16.46
N TYR A 568 -10.35 20.61 16.69
CA TYR A 568 -10.22 19.17 16.46
C TYR A 568 -9.94 18.85 14.97
N LYS A 569 -10.62 19.54 14.04
CA LYS A 569 -10.42 19.35 12.60
C LYS A 569 -9.09 19.93 12.11
N CYS A 570 -8.69 21.10 12.59
CA CYS A 570 -7.38 21.68 12.33
C CYS A 570 -6.25 20.77 12.85
N LEU A 571 -6.42 20.12 14.01
CA LEU A 571 -5.47 19.13 14.50
C LEU A 571 -5.31 17.94 13.55
N GLN A 572 -6.40 17.42 12.97
CA GLN A 572 -6.33 16.34 11.98
C GLN A 572 -5.54 16.76 10.72
N LEU A 573 -5.78 17.97 10.23
CA LEU A 573 -5.04 18.51 9.07
C LEU A 573 -3.56 18.73 9.39
N ASN A 574 -3.26 19.29 10.57
CA ASN A 574 -1.88 19.47 11.04
C ASN A 574 -1.15 18.13 11.16
N MET A 575 -1.80 17.08 11.68
CA MET A 575 -1.24 15.73 11.71
C MET A 575 -0.94 15.22 10.30
N ARG A 576 -1.88 15.35 9.35
CA ARG A 576 -1.65 14.99 7.93
C ARG A 576 -0.44 15.74 7.36
N ASN A 577 -0.37 17.05 7.53
CA ASN A 577 0.74 17.87 7.02
C ASN A 577 2.09 17.46 7.66
N SER A 578 2.11 17.25 8.98
CA SER A 578 3.32 16.80 9.69
C SER A 578 3.83 15.46 9.16
N MET A 579 2.94 14.50 8.86
CA MET A 579 3.32 13.22 8.26
C MET A 579 3.90 13.39 6.85
N LYS A 580 3.32 14.28 6.04
CA LYS A 580 3.83 14.62 4.71
C LYS A 580 5.25 15.21 4.78
N LEU A 581 5.48 16.15 5.70
CA LEU A 581 6.79 16.78 5.92
C LEU A 581 7.85 15.76 6.39
N VAL A 582 7.50 14.89 7.35
CA VAL A 582 8.39 13.83 7.82
C VAL A 582 8.75 12.89 6.67
N SER A 583 7.77 12.45 5.87
CA SER A 583 8.01 11.62 4.69
C SER A 583 8.97 12.28 3.70
N HIS A 584 8.85 13.58 3.45
CA HIS A 584 9.78 14.31 2.56
C HIS A 584 11.18 14.46 3.13
N SER A 585 11.31 14.69 4.44
CA SER A 585 12.63 14.74 5.08
C SER A 585 13.41 13.42 4.89
N ILE A 586 12.73 12.28 5.02
CA ILE A 586 13.30 10.96 4.77
C ILE A 586 13.70 10.79 3.29
N ARG A 587 12.93 11.35 2.35
CA ARG A 587 13.29 11.32 0.93
C ARG A 587 14.56 12.13 0.65
N ALA A 588 14.72 13.30 1.26
CA ALA A 588 15.95 14.09 1.13
C ALA A 588 17.19 13.33 1.63
N GLU A 589 17.07 12.63 2.76
CA GLU A 589 18.14 11.76 3.26
C GLU A 589 18.46 10.61 2.30
N ARG A 590 17.43 9.94 1.76
CA ARG A 590 17.61 8.87 0.76
C ARG A 590 18.26 9.37 -0.52
N LEU A 591 17.91 10.57 -0.98
CA LEU A 591 18.51 11.20 -2.15
C LEU A 591 20.01 11.45 -1.92
N LYS A 592 20.39 11.93 -0.74
CA LYS A 592 21.80 12.09 -0.36
C LYS A 592 22.54 10.74 -0.37
N ALA A 593 21.96 9.71 0.23
CA ALA A 593 22.54 8.36 0.22
C ALA A 593 22.69 7.81 -1.22
N CYS A 594 21.70 8.06 -2.08
CA CYS A 594 21.74 7.67 -3.49
C CYS A 594 22.88 8.36 -4.25
N ARG A 595 23.07 9.67 -4.04
CA ARG A 595 24.22 10.42 -4.58
C ARG A 595 25.54 9.83 -4.11
N GLU A 596 25.68 9.58 -2.81
CA GLU A 596 26.92 9.04 -2.23
C GLU A 596 27.25 7.65 -2.80
N ALA A 597 26.25 6.77 -2.90
CA ALA A 597 26.40 5.45 -3.51
C ALA A 597 26.82 5.56 -4.98
N ARG A 598 26.14 6.39 -5.78
CA ARG A 598 26.46 6.56 -7.20
C ARG A 598 27.85 7.17 -7.40
N LEU A 599 28.25 8.12 -6.57
CA LEU A 599 29.58 8.72 -6.60
C LEU A 599 30.67 7.67 -6.32
N ALA A 600 30.44 6.79 -5.34
CA ALA A 600 31.35 5.70 -5.02
C ALA A 600 31.48 4.70 -6.18
N GLU A 601 30.38 4.38 -6.87
CA GLU A 601 30.39 3.54 -8.07
C GLU A 601 31.21 4.15 -9.21
N ILE A 602 30.97 5.43 -9.55
CA ILE A 602 31.72 6.12 -10.60
C ILE A 602 33.22 6.11 -10.30
N LYS A 603 33.60 6.40 -9.04
CA LYS A 603 35.02 6.34 -8.61
C LYS A 603 35.60 4.94 -8.74
N LEU A 604 34.84 3.90 -8.39
CA LEU A 604 35.28 2.51 -8.53
C LEU A 604 35.49 2.14 -10.00
N HIS A 605 34.60 2.58 -10.89
CA HIS A 605 34.72 2.32 -12.33
C HIS A 605 35.93 3.03 -12.93
N ASP A 606 36.14 4.31 -12.63
CA ASP A 606 37.33 5.05 -13.06
C ASP A 606 38.63 4.42 -12.51
N ALA A 607 38.66 4.02 -11.23
CA ALA A 607 39.82 3.35 -10.63
C ALA A 607 40.14 2.02 -11.31
N ARG A 608 39.10 1.23 -11.61
CA ARG A 608 39.24 -0.06 -12.30
C ARG A 608 39.75 0.11 -13.73
N LEU A 609 39.24 1.11 -14.45
CA LEU A 609 39.73 1.45 -15.79
C LEU A 609 41.19 1.91 -15.74
N ASN A 610 41.54 2.81 -14.82
CA ASN A 610 42.90 3.34 -14.69
C ASN A 610 43.90 2.23 -14.34
N SER A 611 43.57 1.32 -13.42
CA SER A 611 44.43 0.17 -13.09
C SER A 611 44.68 -0.73 -14.31
N HIS A 612 43.65 -0.95 -15.13
CA HIS A 612 43.80 -1.72 -16.37
C HIS A 612 44.65 -0.99 -17.41
N LEU A 613 44.48 0.33 -17.54
CA LEU A 613 45.30 1.18 -18.43
C LEU A 613 46.75 1.27 -17.97
N GLU A 614 47.02 1.38 -16.68
CA GLU A 614 48.38 1.38 -16.11
C GLU A 614 49.13 0.09 -16.46
N ALA A 615 48.45 -1.07 -16.38
CA ALA A 615 49.03 -2.34 -16.79
C ALA A 615 49.36 -2.38 -18.29
N LEU A 616 48.51 -1.78 -19.14
CA LEU A 616 48.77 -1.64 -20.58
C LEU A 616 49.93 -0.70 -20.87
N HIS A 617 49.98 0.45 -20.20
CA HIS A 617 51.06 1.42 -20.36
C HIS A 617 52.41 0.84 -19.91
N SER A 618 52.45 0.10 -18.79
CA SER A 618 53.65 -0.63 -18.35
C SER A 618 54.14 -1.63 -19.41
N LEU A 619 53.22 -2.27 -20.14
CA LEU A 619 53.53 -3.16 -21.25
C LEU A 619 54.09 -2.41 -22.46
N ILE A 620 53.49 -1.26 -22.81
CA ILE A 620 53.97 -0.36 -23.86
C ILE A 620 55.38 0.15 -23.55
N ASP A 621 55.69 0.43 -22.28
CA ASP A 621 57.01 0.90 -21.87
C ASP A 621 58.06 -0.22 -21.85
N ARG A 622 57.65 -1.46 -21.51
CA ARG A 622 58.54 -2.62 -21.40
C ARG A 622 58.93 -3.23 -22.75
N LEU A 623 58.00 -3.31 -23.71
CA LEU A 623 58.26 -3.94 -25.02
C LEU A 623 59.46 -3.33 -25.79
N PRO A 624 59.64 -2.00 -25.84
CA PRO A 624 60.84 -1.39 -26.41
C PRO A 624 62.14 -1.70 -25.66
N GLN A 625 62.08 -1.86 -24.34
CA GLN A 625 63.24 -2.23 -23.52
C GLN A 625 63.65 -3.68 -23.81
N GLU A 626 62.71 -4.61 -23.84
CA GLU A 626 62.94 -6.03 -24.21
C GLU A 626 63.52 -6.14 -25.63
N ALA A 627 63.04 -5.33 -26.58
CA ALA A 627 63.57 -5.27 -27.93
C ALA A 627 65.02 -4.71 -27.99
N SER A 628 65.34 -3.80 -27.08
CA SER A 628 66.69 -3.24 -26.95
C SER A 628 67.64 -4.24 -26.32
N GLU A 629 67.19 -5.03 -25.34
CA GLU A 629 67.95 -6.14 -24.75
C GLU A 629 68.21 -7.25 -25.77
N PHE A 630 67.24 -7.57 -26.64
CA PHE A 630 67.44 -8.46 -27.79
C PHE A 630 68.54 -7.94 -28.74
N SER A 631 68.81 -6.63 -28.75
CA SER A 631 69.87 -6.05 -29.58
C SER A 631 71.28 -6.29 -29.02
N CYS A 632 71.42 -6.74 -27.76
CA CYS A 632 72.67 -7.05 -27.07
C CYS A 632 73.18 -8.49 -27.34
N LEU A 633 73.56 -8.72 -28.60
CA LEU A 633 74.56 -9.62 -29.21
C LEU A 633 74.90 -11.05 -28.72
N ASP A 634 74.54 -11.55 -27.54
CA ASP A 634 74.97 -12.89 -27.08
C ASP A 634 73.79 -13.80 -26.70
N ASP A 635 72.86 -14.04 -27.65
CA ASP A 635 71.84 -15.08 -27.46
C ASP A 635 72.48 -16.47 -27.64
N PRO A 636 72.37 -17.40 -26.67
CA PRO A 636 72.91 -18.76 -26.76
C PRO A 636 72.40 -19.57 -27.95
N ASN A 637 71.26 -19.17 -28.54
CA ASN A 637 70.64 -19.83 -29.68
C ASN A 637 71.16 -19.32 -31.03
N LEU A 638 71.98 -18.27 -31.05
CA LEU A 638 72.57 -17.74 -32.26
C LEU A 638 73.68 -18.69 -32.75
N TYR A 639 73.73 -19.00 -34.04
CA TYR A 639 74.84 -19.77 -34.60
C TYR A 639 76.17 -19.06 -34.30
N PRO A 640 77.17 -19.74 -33.72
CA PRO A 640 78.39 -19.07 -33.24
C PRO A 640 79.34 -18.82 -34.42
N LEU A 641 78.91 -17.94 -35.31
CA LEU A 641 79.59 -17.61 -36.56
C LEU A 641 81.00 -17.09 -36.29
N SER A 642 81.16 -16.23 -35.29
CA SER A 642 82.44 -15.63 -34.94
C SER A 642 83.51 -16.66 -34.55
N SER A 643 83.15 -17.72 -33.80
CA SER A 643 84.10 -18.77 -33.44
C SER A 643 84.44 -19.68 -34.61
N PHE A 644 83.45 -20.03 -35.45
CA PHE A 644 83.70 -20.88 -36.62
C PHE A 644 84.50 -20.17 -37.71
N VAL A 645 84.23 -18.87 -37.93
CA VAL A 645 84.98 -18.06 -38.89
C VAL A 645 86.41 -17.83 -38.41
N LYS A 646 86.64 -17.58 -37.11
CA LYS A 646 88.00 -17.52 -36.53
C LYS A 646 88.77 -18.83 -36.65
N ALA A 647 88.12 -19.98 -36.40
CA ALA A 647 88.73 -21.29 -36.59
C ALA A 647 89.08 -21.54 -38.07
N MET A 648 88.23 -21.10 -38.99
CA MET A 648 88.50 -21.21 -40.43
C MET A 648 89.61 -20.25 -40.89
N GLU A 649 89.69 -19.05 -40.31
CA GLU A 649 90.79 -18.11 -40.53
C GLU A 649 92.13 -18.72 -40.08
N THR A 650 92.18 -19.37 -38.92
CA THR A 650 93.38 -20.11 -38.48
C THR A 650 93.74 -21.24 -39.42
N ASP A 651 92.76 -22.03 -39.89
CA ASP A 651 92.98 -23.11 -40.87
C ASP A 651 93.55 -22.56 -42.20
N ILE A 652 92.96 -21.48 -42.73
CA ILE A 652 93.40 -20.83 -43.96
C ILE A 652 94.83 -20.30 -43.82
N ASN A 653 95.14 -19.64 -42.71
CA ASN A 653 96.49 -19.11 -42.44
C ASN A 653 97.53 -20.22 -42.27
N GLU A 654 97.17 -21.34 -41.64
CA GLU A 654 98.04 -22.52 -41.54
C GLU A 654 98.33 -23.13 -42.91
N PHE A 655 97.31 -23.30 -43.77
CA PHE A 655 97.50 -23.80 -45.14
C PHE A 655 98.34 -22.87 -46.00
N LEU A 656 98.22 -21.55 -45.81
CA LEU A 656 99.02 -20.57 -46.53
C LEU A 656 100.49 -20.59 -46.08
N SER A 657 100.76 -20.78 -44.79
CA SER A 657 102.10 -20.70 -44.18
C SER A 657 102.95 -21.99 -44.31
N GLN A 658 102.34 -23.15 -44.58
CA GLN A 658 103.07 -24.41 -44.78
C GLN A 658 103.63 -24.51 -46.23
N GLU A 659 104.96 -24.59 -46.36
CA GLU A 659 105.69 -24.72 -47.64
C GLU A 659 105.79 -26.17 -48.16
N SER A 660 105.52 -27.19 -47.33
CA SER A 660 105.78 -28.61 -47.60
C SER A 660 104.59 -29.40 -48.19
N ILE A 661 103.51 -28.73 -48.60
CA ILE A 661 102.29 -29.38 -49.12
C ILE A 661 102.25 -29.29 -50.64
N ASP A 662 101.88 -30.39 -51.30
CA ASP A 662 101.62 -30.45 -52.75
C ASP A 662 100.68 -29.29 -53.18
N PRO A 663 101.08 -28.44 -54.16
CA PRO A 663 100.28 -27.30 -54.60
C PRO A 663 98.86 -27.68 -55.03
N GLU A 664 98.63 -28.90 -55.52
CA GLU A 664 97.29 -29.35 -55.91
C GLU A 664 96.40 -29.66 -54.70
N VAL A 665 96.97 -30.23 -53.63
CA VAL A 665 96.29 -30.49 -52.35
C VAL A 665 95.98 -29.18 -51.62
N LYS A 666 96.92 -28.21 -51.65
CA LYS A 666 96.73 -26.86 -51.10
C LYS A 666 95.57 -26.14 -51.79
N ARG A 667 95.51 -26.21 -53.13
CA ARG A 667 94.41 -25.65 -53.93
C ARG A 667 93.07 -26.31 -53.62
N LEU A 668 93.01 -27.64 -53.53
CA LEU A 668 91.77 -28.37 -53.22
C LEU A 668 91.25 -28.07 -51.80
N LYS A 669 92.14 -27.97 -50.82
CA LYS A 669 91.76 -27.59 -49.44
C LYS A 669 91.27 -26.16 -49.34
N LEU A 670 91.93 -25.19 -49.99
CA LEU A 670 91.46 -23.81 -50.09
C LEU A 670 90.12 -23.71 -50.83
N SER A 671 89.98 -24.40 -51.97
CA SER A 671 88.74 -24.49 -52.75
C SER A 671 87.55 -25.00 -51.91
N SER A 672 87.79 -25.88 -50.94
CA SER A 672 86.76 -26.39 -50.04
C SER A 672 86.35 -25.43 -48.91
N CYS A 673 87.07 -24.34 -48.70
CA CYS A 673 86.79 -23.35 -47.64
C CYS A 673 85.71 -22.36 -48.06
N ALA A 674 85.67 -21.92 -49.32
CA ALA A 674 84.64 -20.99 -49.82
C ALA A 674 83.20 -21.54 -49.68
N PRO A 675 82.88 -22.79 -50.07
CA PRO A 675 81.57 -23.39 -49.82
C PRO A 675 81.22 -23.52 -48.33
N ARG A 676 82.23 -23.74 -47.46
CA ARG A 676 82.03 -23.83 -46.01
C ARG A 676 81.70 -22.48 -45.38
N LEU A 677 82.37 -21.40 -45.80
CA LEU A 677 82.06 -20.04 -45.39
C LEU A 677 80.65 -19.60 -45.81
N ILE A 678 80.24 -19.95 -47.03
CA ILE A 678 78.85 -19.73 -47.50
C ILE A 678 77.86 -20.49 -46.61
N LYS A 679 78.15 -21.76 -46.32
CA LYS A 679 77.30 -22.60 -45.46
C LYS A 679 77.22 -22.06 -44.03
N TYR A 680 78.30 -21.53 -43.46
CA TYR A 680 78.28 -20.88 -42.14
C TYR A 680 77.42 -19.62 -42.13
N LYS A 681 77.49 -18.79 -43.18
CA LYS A 681 76.58 -17.64 -43.35
C LYS A 681 75.13 -18.08 -43.44
N GLU A 682 74.83 -19.08 -44.27
CA GLU A 682 73.46 -19.61 -44.43
C GLU A 682 72.91 -20.16 -43.12
N HIS A 683 73.73 -20.85 -42.31
CA HIS A 683 73.32 -21.31 -40.99
C HIS A 683 73.06 -20.15 -40.02
N PHE A 684 73.91 -19.12 -40.04
CA PHE A 684 73.71 -17.92 -39.23
C PHE A 684 72.45 -17.15 -39.60
N ASP A 685 72.20 -16.94 -40.90
CA ASP A 685 70.99 -16.28 -41.42
C ASP A 685 69.72 -17.05 -41.03
N LYS A 686 69.72 -18.38 -41.20
CA LYS A 686 68.61 -19.24 -40.74
C LYS A 686 68.38 -19.14 -39.24
N SER A 687 69.45 -19.12 -38.44
CA SER A 687 69.35 -19.01 -36.98
C SER A 687 68.79 -17.65 -36.55
N LEU A 688 69.16 -16.58 -37.25
CA LEU A 688 68.58 -15.24 -37.06
C LEU A 688 67.09 -15.21 -37.43
N ASP A 689 66.70 -15.82 -38.55
CA ASP A 689 65.31 -15.90 -38.97
C ASP A 689 64.46 -16.67 -37.97
N ASP A 690 64.93 -17.83 -37.50
CA ASP A 690 64.23 -18.63 -36.48
C ASP A 690 64.04 -17.84 -35.18
N LEU A 691 65.07 -17.10 -34.75
CA LEU A 691 65.02 -16.26 -33.55
C LEU A 691 64.03 -15.09 -33.69
N ILE A 692 64.02 -14.42 -34.85
CA ILE A 692 63.11 -13.30 -35.13
C ILE A 692 61.67 -13.80 -35.26
N ILE A 693 61.45 -14.95 -35.90
CA ILE A 693 60.12 -15.58 -35.98
C ILE A 693 59.62 -15.89 -34.57
N LYS A 694 60.47 -16.43 -33.71
CA LYS A 694 60.13 -16.71 -32.31
C LYS A 694 59.76 -15.43 -31.57
N TYR A 695 60.58 -14.38 -31.65
CA TYR A 695 60.30 -13.11 -30.98
C TYR A 695 59.02 -12.44 -31.50
N LYS A 696 58.82 -12.39 -32.83
CA LYS A 696 57.57 -11.88 -33.43
C LYS A 696 56.36 -12.63 -32.90
N LYS A 697 56.46 -13.95 -32.77
CA LYS A 697 55.40 -14.78 -32.20
C LYS A 697 55.15 -14.44 -30.72
N ASP A 698 56.18 -14.17 -29.94
CA ASP A 698 56.04 -13.81 -28.52
C ASP A 698 55.38 -12.43 -28.34
N VAL A 699 55.74 -11.45 -29.18
CA VAL A 699 55.08 -10.14 -29.23
C VAL A 699 53.62 -10.26 -29.66
N GLU A 700 53.33 -11.01 -30.73
CA GLU A 700 51.96 -11.23 -31.20
C GLU A 700 51.10 -11.92 -30.13
N ASN A 701 51.66 -12.93 -29.45
CA ASN A 701 50.99 -13.59 -28.32
C ASN A 701 50.67 -12.60 -27.20
N THR A 702 51.60 -11.69 -26.88
CA THR A 702 51.41 -10.67 -25.85
C THR A 702 50.29 -9.69 -26.20
N ILE A 703 50.26 -9.20 -27.45
CA ILE A 703 49.17 -8.35 -27.96
C ILE A 703 47.83 -9.10 -27.91
N GLN A 704 47.82 -10.37 -28.32
CA GLN A 704 46.61 -11.17 -28.32
C GLN A 704 46.06 -11.38 -26.90
N MET A 705 46.93 -11.59 -25.92
CA MET A 705 46.54 -11.67 -24.50
C MET A 705 45.94 -10.36 -24.00
N VAL A 706 46.50 -9.22 -24.41
CA VAL A 706 45.93 -7.89 -24.12
C VAL A 706 44.56 -7.72 -24.78
N ARG A 707 44.40 -8.07 -26.07
CA ARG A 707 43.11 -7.98 -26.78
C ARG A 707 42.03 -8.80 -26.07
N ILE A 708 42.37 -10.02 -25.66
CA ILE A 708 41.48 -10.88 -24.86
C ILE A 708 41.14 -10.22 -23.52
N SER A 709 42.10 -9.61 -22.85
CA SER A 709 41.90 -8.90 -21.59
C SER A 709 40.96 -7.69 -21.75
N ASN A 710 41.17 -6.86 -22.78
CA ASN A 710 40.30 -5.73 -23.12
C ASN A 710 38.88 -6.19 -23.44
N PHE A 711 38.74 -7.25 -24.25
CA PHE A 711 37.44 -7.83 -24.56
C PHE A 711 36.72 -8.34 -23.30
N ARG A 712 37.44 -9.03 -22.40
CA ARG A 712 36.89 -9.48 -21.12
C ARG A 712 36.48 -8.31 -20.24
N PHE A 713 37.26 -7.22 -20.22
CA PHE A 713 36.89 -5.99 -19.50
C PHE A 713 35.60 -5.40 -20.07
N MET A 714 35.53 -5.19 -21.39
CA MET A 714 34.35 -4.63 -22.07
C MET A 714 33.10 -5.49 -21.87
N LYS A 715 33.23 -6.82 -21.93
CA LYS A 715 32.11 -7.75 -21.65
C LYS A 715 31.55 -7.62 -20.23
N GLN A 716 32.35 -7.13 -19.28
CA GLN A 716 31.93 -6.92 -17.90
C GLN A 716 31.27 -5.56 -17.66
N LEU A 717 31.29 -4.65 -18.64
CA LEU A 717 30.61 -3.35 -18.60
C LEU A 717 29.11 -3.53 -18.89
N LYS A 718 28.36 -4.04 -17.90
CA LYS A 718 26.91 -4.18 -18.01
C LYS A 718 26.21 -2.84 -17.78
N LEU A 719 25.29 -2.50 -18.66
CA LEU A 719 24.52 -1.25 -18.61
C LEU A 719 23.35 -1.36 -17.61
N PHE A 720 22.84 -0.22 -17.14
CA PHE A 720 21.71 -0.21 -16.19
C PHE A 720 20.47 -0.96 -16.68
N PHE A 721 20.10 -0.81 -17.96
CA PHE A 721 18.95 -1.53 -18.53
C PHE A 721 19.17 -3.07 -18.60
N GLU A 722 20.41 -3.52 -18.49
CA GLU A 722 20.79 -4.94 -18.42
C GLU A 722 20.91 -5.44 -16.98
N GLY A 723 20.55 -4.61 -15.98
CA GLY A 723 20.78 -4.88 -14.56
C GLY A 723 22.23 -4.66 -14.10
N GLY A 724 23.03 -3.96 -14.90
CA GLY A 724 24.39 -3.57 -14.57
C GLY A 724 24.49 -2.26 -13.78
N ARG A 725 25.71 -1.70 -13.72
CA ARG A 725 26.01 -0.47 -12.95
C ARG A 725 26.61 0.66 -13.79
N TYR A 726 26.75 0.46 -15.09
CA TYR A 726 27.31 1.47 -15.98
C TYR A 726 26.21 2.28 -16.64
N SER A 727 26.42 3.60 -16.69
CA SER A 727 25.67 4.44 -17.61
C SER A 727 26.17 4.23 -19.05
N ALA A 728 25.31 4.48 -20.04
CA ALA A 728 25.70 4.33 -21.45
C ALA A 728 26.91 5.22 -21.81
N SER A 729 26.92 6.46 -21.35
CA SER A 729 28.03 7.40 -21.59
C SER A 729 29.33 6.97 -20.91
N GLU A 730 29.26 6.40 -19.71
CA GLU A 730 30.41 5.90 -18.97
C GLU A 730 31.02 4.65 -19.61
N ALA A 731 30.18 3.71 -20.04
CA ALA A 731 30.61 2.54 -20.79
C ALA A 731 31.27 2.97 -22.12
N LEU A 732 30.68 3.93 -22.83
CA LEU A 732 31.25 4.47 -24.07
C LEU A 732 32.61 5.13 -23.85
N LYS A 733 32.76 5.95 -22.79
CA LYS A 733 34.04 6.56 -22.38
C LYS A 733 35.09 5.48 -22.09
N SER A 734 34.71 4.44 -21.36
CA SER A 734 35.60 3.33 -20.99
C SER A 734 36.04 2.54 -22.23
N CYS A 735 35.10 2.13 -23.08
CA CYS A 735 35.38 1.43 -24.33
C CYS A 735 36.28 2.26 -25.26
N GLY A 736 35.95 3.54 -25.47
CA GLY A 736 36.75 4.42 -26.34
C GLY A 736 38.17 4.65 -25.81
N THR A 737 38.38 4.61 -24.49
CA THR A 737 39.72 4.72 -23.90
C THR A 737 40.52 3.42 -24.04
N LEU A 738 39.87 2.27 -23.86
CA LEU A 738 40.49 0.96 -24.08
C LEU A 738 40.89 0.73 -25.55
N VAL A 739 40.07 1.17 -26.50
CA VAL A 739 40.39 1.11 -27.93
C VAL A 739 41.64 1.93 -28.23
N ARG A 740 41.69 3.19 -27.78
CA ARG A 740 42.89 4.04 -27.96
C ARG A 740 44.15 3.44 -27.34
N ALA A 741 44.03 2.79 -26.18
CA ALA A 741 45.15 2.11 -25.54
C ALA A 741 45.61 0.87 -26.34
N ALA A 742 44.66 0.13 -26.93
CA ALA A 742 44.99 -0.99 -27.81
C ALA A 742 45.71 -0.52 -29.09
N ASP A 743 45.23 0.55 -29.73
CA ASP A 743 45.87 1.13 -30.91
C ASP A 743 47.31 1.59 -30.60
N ALA A 744 47.53 2.19 -29.43
CA ALA A 744 48.86 2.59 -28.97
C ALA A 744 49.80 1.38 -28.78
N LEU A 745 49.29 0.28 -28.24
CA LEU A 745 50.05 -0.96 -28.09
C LEU A 745 50.41 -1.58 -29.45
N GLU A 746 49.45 -1.62 -30.38
CA GLU A 746 49.71 -2.11 -31.74
C GLU A 746 50.79 -1.28 -32.44
N LEU A 747 50.71 0.05 -32.35
CA LEU A 747 51.73 0.94 -32.88
C LEU A 747 53.11 0.68 -32.23
N CYS A 748 53.14 0.45 -30.92
CA CYS A 748 54.37 0.10 -30.20
C CYS A 748 54.97 -1.23 -30.69
N ALA A 749 54.13 -2.24 -30.90
CA ALA A 749 54.56 -3.54 -31.39
C ALA A 749 55.16 -3.48 -32.80
N HIS A 750 54.58 -2.66 -33.69
CA HIS A 750 55.14 -2.41 -35.01
C HIS A 750 56.54 -1.79 -34.91
N ARG A 751 56.69 -0.74 -34.07
CA ARG A 751 58.01 -0.10 -33.83
C ARG A 751 59.04 -1.09 -33.30
N VAL A 752 58.66 -1.93 -32.34
CA VAL A 752 59.55 -2.98 -31.79
C VAL A 752 59.99 -3.96 -32.88
N THR A 753 59.05 -4.38 -33.72
CA THR A 753 59.34 -5.27 -34.85
C THR A 753 60.30 -4.63 -35.85
N ASP A 754 60.15 -3.35 -36.14
CA ASP A 754 61.05 -2.59 -37.02
C ASP A 754 62.46 -2.49 -36.46
N VAL A 755 62.61 -2.22 -35.16
CA VAL A 755 63.92 -2.19 -34.48
C VAL A 755 64.63 -3.53 -34.62
N ILE A 756 63.92 -4.65 -34.46
CA ILE A 756 64.49 -5.99 -34.57
C ILE A 756 64.87 -6.32 -36.02
N ASN A 757 64.01 -5.98 -36.98
CA ASN A 757 64.33 -6.16 -38.40
C ASN A 757 65.55 -5.31 -38.79
N HIS A 758 65.67 -4.08 -38.29
CA HIS A 758 66.84 -3.24 -38.51
C HIS A 758 68.09 -3.88 -37.91
N ARG A 759 68.01 -4.44 -36.70
CA ARG A 759 69.10 -5.14 -36.05
C ARG A 759 69.54 -6.39 -36.82
N ARG A 760 68.60 -7.16 -37.38
CA ARG A 760 68.89 -8.29 -38.29
C ARG A 760 69.79 -7.86 -39.45
N ILE A 761 69.43 -6.76 -40.11
CA ILE A 761 70.18 -6.22 -41.25
C ILE A 761 71.60 -5.83 -40.81
N GLN A 762 71.74 -5.20 -39.65
CA GLN A 762 73.06 -4.87 -39.09
C GLN A 762 73.91 -6.12 -38.83
N LEU A 763 73.35 -7.15 -38.18
CA LEU A 763 74.08 -8.39 -37.86
C LEU A 763 74.51 -9.16 -39.12
N LEU A 764 73.67 -9.20 -40.15
CA LEU A 764 74.05 -9.78 -41.44
C LEU A 764 75.15 -8.98 -42.14
N SER A 765 75.11 -7.65 -42.05
CA SER A 765 76.18 -6.81 -42.59
C SER A 765 77.52 -7.04 -41.87
N LEU A 766 77.50 -7.26 -40.55
CA LEU A 766 78.68 -7.61 -39.77
C LEU A 766 79.21 -9.00 -40.13
N ALA A 767 78.32 -9.99 -40.29
CA ALA A 767 78.70 -11.32 -40.78
C ALA A 767 79.39 -11.24 -42.15
N ASP A 768 78.85 -10.42 -43.06
CA ASP A 768 79.45 -10.19 -44.37
C ASP A 768 80.85 -9.54 -44.29
N GLN A 769 81.05 -8.59 -43.38
CA GLN A 769 82.36 -7.97 -43.17
C GLN A 769 83.43 -8.97 -42.72
N VAL A 770 83.07 -10.01 -41.96
CA VAL A 770 84.03 -11.03 -41.50
C VAL A 770 84.26 -12.10 -42.58
N ILE A 771 83.23 -12.46 -43.36
CA ILE A 771 83.30 -13.56 -44.33
C ILE A 771 83.91 -13.14 -45.69
N LEU A 772 83.57 -11.95 -46.19
CA LEU A 772 84.02 -11.46 -47.51
C LEU A 772 85.55 -11.41 -47.66
N PRO A 773 86.34 -10.94 -46.67
CA PRO A 773 87.80 -10.93 -46.75
C PRO A 773 88.39 -12.34 -46.92
N LEU A 774 87.87 -13.32 -46.18
CA LEU A 774 88.32 -14.71 -46.25
C LEU A 774 87.94 -15.38 -47.58
N GLN A 775 86.74 -15.08 -48.10
CA GLN A 775 86.34 -15.54 -49.45
C GLN A 775 87.26 -14.97 -50.53
N ARG A 776 87.61 -13.68 -50.48
CA ARG A 776 88.56 -13.07 -51.42
C ARG A 776 89.95 -13.71 -51.32
N ALA A 777 90.45 -13.94 -50.12
CA ALA A 777 91.73 -14.60 -49.90
C ALA A 777 91.76 -16.02 -50.47
N VAL A 778 90.67 -16.78 -50.32
CA VAL A 778 90.54 -18.12 -50.93
C VAL A 778 90.51 -18.04 -52.47
N ASP A 779 89.73 -17.11 -53.04
CA ASP A 779 89.57 -16.95 -54.48
C ASP A 779 90.84 -16.47 -55.20
N GLU A 780 91.59 -15.54 -54.59
CA GLU A 780 92.86 -15.04 -55.13
C GLU A 780 93.93 -16.14 -55.18
N ASN A 781 94.00 -16.98 -54.14
CA ASN A 781 94.94 -18.10 -54.08
C ASN A 781 94.53 -19.31 -54.95
N CYS A 782 93.26 -19.42 -55.36
CA CYS A 782 92.81 -20.47 -56.27
C CYS A 782 92.95 -20.10 -57.77
N LYS A 783 93.10 -18.80 -58.11
CA LYS A 783 93.16 -18.31 -59.51
C LYS A 783 94.54 -18.40 -60.16
N TYR A 784 95.63 -18.59 -59.42
CA TYR A 784 96.99 -18.70 -59.96
C TYR A 784 97.46 -20.16 -60.04
N GLY A 785 97.21 -20.82 -61.18
CA GLY A 785 97.93 -22.03 -61.58
C GLY A 785 98.99 -21.70 -62.65
N PRO A 786 100.15 -22.39 -62.67
CA PRO A 786 101.17 -22.17 -63.69
C PRO A 786 100.64 -22.58 -65.07
N LYS A 787 100.77 -21.68 -66.05
CA LYS A 787 100.63 -22.01 -67.48
C LYS A 787 101.77 -22.94 -67.88
N THR A 788 101.58 -24.24 -67.82
CA THR A 788 102.40 -25.20 -68.59
C THR A 788 101.65 -25.62 -69.84
N ALA A 789 102.12 -25.09 -70.96
CA ALA A 789 101.85 -25.60 -72.29
C ALA A 789 102.42 -27.01 -72.42
N LEU A 790 101.60 -27.99 -72.79
CA LEU A 790 102.09 -29.20 -73.45
C LEU A 790 101.00 -29.77 -74.37
N ASP A 791 101.23 -29.54 -75.65
CA ASP A 791 100.70 -30.27 -76.79
C ASP A 791 100.68 -31.78 -76.55
N ARG A 792 99.54 -32.44 -76.83
CA ARG A 792 99.51 -33.76 -77.49
C ARG A 792 98.09 -34.13 -77.96
N LYS A 793 97.92 -34.02 -79.28
CA LYS A 793 97.20 -34.91 -80.22
C LYS A 793 95.73 -35.29 -79.94
N LYS A 794 94.88 -34.83 -80.88
CA LYS A 794 93.61 -35.45 -81.30
C LYS A 794 93.74 -36.97 -81.54
N PRO A 795 92.61 -37.71 -81.40
CA PRO A 795 91.90 -38.17 -82.59
C PRO A 795 90.41 -37.75 -82.54
N GLN A 796 89.92 -37.00 -83.53
CA GLN A 796 89.16 -37.51 -84.68
C GLN A 796 88.02 -38.49 -84.32
N THR A 797 86.81 -37.92 -84.35
CA THR A 797 85.60 -38.43 -85.01
C THR A 797 85.22 -39.89 -84.81
N ASN A 798 84.00 -40.13 -84.30
CA ASN A 798 82.96 -40.61 -85.21
C ASN A 798 81.52 -40.36 -84.77
N LYS A 799 80.75 -40.08 -85.82
CA LYS A 799 79.31 -39.96 -85.98
C LYS A 799 78.55 -41.25 -85.63
N LYS A 800 77.24 -41.04 -85.38
CA LYS A 800 76.08 -41.96 -85.58
C LYS A 800 75.94 -43.07 -84.54
N LYS A 801 74.76 -43.34 -83.97
CA LYS A 801 73.36 -43.20 -84.42
C LYS A 801 72.48 -42.78 -83.26
#